data_AF-A0A1X7ET20-F1
#
_entry.id   AF-A0A1X7ET20-F1
#
_cell.length_a   1.000
_cell.length_b   1.000
_cell.length_c   1.000
_cell.angle_alpha   90.00
_cell.angle_beta   90.00
_cell.angle_gamma   90.00
#
_symmetry.space_group_name_H-M   'P 1'
#
loop_
_entity.id
_entity.type
_entity.pdbx_description
1 polymer ?
#
loop_
_entity_poly.entity_id
_entity_poly.type
_entity_poly.pdbx_seq_one_letter_code
_entity_poly.pdbx_strand_id
1 'polypeptide(L)'
;MHTAAITSPIVEIALSKLVSSKQNVRKTGGQTLDQLAANIEAKGLIHNLAVVPVEKDGKPTGKFAVVAGGRRLAALKLLAKRKRIPAGHPIPCTVRTAAEAVETSLAENVIREAMHPADEFEAFRVIIDQEGATVEEVAARFGVEPLYVSRRLRLAQVSPKLLDLYRTGKLTAAHMQAFALSDSHAAQEAAYFEAPEYRRDPQSIRSVLTHDDVKPMEDRRARFITADAYLAAGGTVRQDLFAAPGAAPWTDAALVERLALEKLETVAAQVRAEGWKWVEVQTHVTYERRNTFARVHAEDVPLSEADAAELERLEQEYDALAEQDDADPAALAALDEQMQTIRAREDHWSAEKLAIAGALVSLDYQGAVQIDRGMVRPEDERAIRQGAAEQDSDGATESTAGARKPMTAALMLRLTAQRTMALRAELMERPDVALVAIVHNLMAPVFYGTNSYSRPSALEISVDQRGRAAALDAEGIEGCAAKQAVTDRHGWWLLRIPAAHHEAWEWLMEQDQETILSLLAYCTAQTVNAVRHPHNTESDERLVASNDLAASLGLDMAKWWEPTAETYLASVPKDAILDAVREGVSPEAADNLANMKKAALVAEAELRLAGSGWLPVPLRSHLDQQEEEADQPAAQDDGQSLNAAATDDHGADRHDDRHQNQEPADTEAHPTDTTVDPLALPPADQDAHPIALAA
;
A
#
# COMPACT_ATOMS: atom_id res chain seq x y z
N MET A 1 -15.24 26.52 -69.11
CA MET A 1 -16.62 25.99 -69.22
C MET A 1 -17.48 26.75 -68.22
N HIS A 2 -18.58 27.37 -68.66
CA HIS A 2 -19.50 28.12 -67.80
C HIS A 2 -20.13 27.18 -66.77
N THR A 3 -19.84 27.39 -65.47
CA THR A 3 -20.62 26.81 -64.38
C THR A 3 -21.92 27.57 -64.31
N ALA A 4 -22.95 27.12 -65.03
CA ALA A 4 -24.30 27.63 -64.85
C ALA A 4 -24.72 27.35 -63.40
N ALA A 5 -24.95 28.41 -62.62
CA ALA A 5 -25.57 28.27 -61.31
C ALA A 5 -26.94 27.62 -61.50
N ILE A 6 -27.10 26.38 -61.01
CA ILE A 6 -28.39 25.67 -61.04
C ILE A 6 -29.29 26.32 -59.98
N THR A 7 -29.90 27.45 -60.33
CA THR A 7 -31.03 28.03 -59.60
C THR A 7 -32.25 27.14 -59.84
N SER A 8 -32.38 26.05 -59.08
CA SER A 8 -33.64 25.31 -59.09
C SER A 8 -34.73 26.16 -58.43
N PRO A 9 -35.89 26.31 -59.08
CA PRO A 9 -36.98 27.14 -58.56
C PRO A 9 -37.50 26.57 -57.24
N ILE A 10 -37.71 27.46 -56.27
CA ILE A 10 -38.46 27.16 -55.06
C ILE A 10 -39.94 27.25 -55.44
N VAL A 11 -40.67 26.17 -55.22
CA VAL A 11 -42.10 26.05 -55.54
C VAL A 11 -42.84 25.67 -54.27
N GLU A 12 -43.97 26.34 -54.01
CA GLU A 12 -44.86 25.97 -52.91
C GLU A 12 -45.73 24.77 -53.30
N ILE A 13 -45.59 23.67 -52.54
CA ILE A 13 -46.32 22.43 -52.78
C ILE A 13 -47.14 22.10 -51.56
N ALA A 14 -48.44 21.87 -51.75
CA ALA A 14 -49.33 21.46 -50.66
C ALA A 14 -48.82 20.18 -49.98
N LEU A 15 -48.77 20.15 -48.65
CA LEU A 15 -48.27 19.01 -47.87
C LEU A 15 -48.92 17.66 -48.25
N SER A 16 -50.21 17.66 -48.62
CA SER A 16 -50.95 16.49 -49.10
C SER A 16 -50.42 15.88 -50.40
N LYS A 17 -49.67 16.67 -51.21
CA LYS A 17 -49.04 16.22 -52.46
C LYS A 17 -47.63 15.66 -52.24
N LEU A 18 -47.08 15.72 -51.02
CA LEU A 18 -45.74 15.28 -50.68
C LEU A 18 -45.72 13.84 -50.14
N VAL A 19 -44.97 12.96 -50.83
CA VAL A 19 -44.76 11.56 -50.44
C VAL A 19 -43.30 11.31 -50.08
N SER A 20 -43.02 10.34 -49.21
CA SER A 20 -41.63 9.99 -48.87
C SER A 20 -41.02 9.16 -50.01
N SER A 21 -39.82 9.50 -50.46
CA SER A 21 -39.08 8.65 -51.41
C SER A 21 -38.50 7.42 -50.71
N LYS A 22 -38.35 6.31 -51.46
CA LYS A 22 -37.58 5.12 -51.04
C LYS A 22 -36.06 5.35 -51.07
N GLN A 23 -35.60 6.43 -51.72
CA GLN A 23 -34.19 6.78 -51.90
C GLN A 23 -33.60 7.61 -50.73
N ASN A 24 -34.37 7.88 -49.68
CA ASN A 24 -33.89 8.62 -48.52
C ASN A 24 -32.95 7.72 -47.68
N VAL A 25 -31.67 8.12 -47.61
CA VAL A 25 -30.57 7.26 -47.12
C VAL A 25 -30.42 7.28 -45.59
N ARG A 26 -30.92 8.31 -44.90
CA ARG A 26 -30.68 8.50 -43.45
C ARG A 26 -31.71 7.75 -42.60
N LYS A 27 -31.31 6.64 -41.98
CA LYS A 27 -32.17 5.77 -41.14
C LYS A 27 -32.02 6.01 -39.62
N THR A 28 -31.01 6.73 -39.15
CA THR A 28 -30.74 6.91 -37.70
C THR A 28 -30.04 8.24 -37.37
N GLY A 29 -30.31 8.79 -36.17
CA GLY A 29 -29.65 9.98 -35.57
C GLY A 29 -30.36 11.34 -35.72
N GLY A 30 -30.46 12.12 -34.63
CA GLY A 30 -30.97 13.52 -34.55
C GLY A 30 -32.06 13.77 -33.49
N GLN A 31 -32.54 15.02 -33.37
CA GLN A 31 -33.68 15.46 -32.51
C GLN A 31 -34.90 14.54 -32.65
N THR A 32 -35.70 14.32 -31.60
CA THR A 32 -36.92 13.52 -31.72
C THR A 32 -37.90 14.13 -32.73
N LEU A 33 -38.78 13.30 -33.31
CA LEU A 33 -39.77 13.80 -34.29
C LEU A 33 -40.67 14.88 -33.69
N ASP A 34 -40.98 14.77 -32.40
CA ASP A 34 -41.76 15.74 -31.63
C ASP A 34 -41.05 17.08 -31.45
N GLN A 35 -39.76 17.05 -31.09
CA GLN A 35 -38.94 18.26 -30.97
C GLN A 35 -38.81 18.98 -32.31
N LEU A 36 -38.60 18.23 -33.39
CA LEU A 36 -38.50 18.81 -34.73
C LEU A 36 -39.84 19.44 -35.18
N ALA A 37 -40.98 18.82 -34.83
CA ALA A 37 -42.30 19.38 -35.10
C ALA A 37 -42.51 20.69 -34.32
N ALA A 38 -42.19 20.73 -33.02
CA ALA A 38 -42.29 21.94 -32.21
C ALA A 38 -41.38 23.07 -32.75
N ASN A 39 -40.17 22.74 -33.22
CA ASN A 39 -39.26 23.72 -33.79
C ASN A 39 -39.81 24.32 -35.11
N ILE A 40 -40.34 23.48 -36.00
CA ILE A 40 -40.98 23.93 -37.25
C ILE A 40 -42.21 24.78 -36.97
N GLU A 41 -43.01 24.43 -35.96
CA GLU A 41 -44.16 25.23 -35.53
C GLU A 41 -43.73 26.62 -35.02
N ALA A 42 -42.63 26.70 -34.27
CA ALA A 42 -42.17 27.95 -33.68
C ALA A 42 -41.41 28.86 -34.67
N LYS A 43 -40.58 28.29 -35.55
CA LYS A 43 -39.61 29.02 -36.39
C LYS A 43 -39.88 28.92 -37.89
N GLY A 44 -40.84 28.10 -38.30
CA GLY A 44 -41.07 27.79 -39.70
C GLY A 44 -40.05 26.81 -40.28
N LEU A 45 -40.22 26.47 -41.56
CA LEU A 45 -39.33 25.55 -42.27
C LEU A 45 -38.08 26.30 -42.78
N ILE A 46 -36.99 26.27 -42.02
CA ILE A 46 -35.73 26.99 -42.33
C ILE A 46 -35.04 26.43 -43.59
N HIS A 47 -35.11 25.11 -43.80
CA HIS A 47 -34.53 24.46 -44.97
C HIS A 47 -35.63 23.79 -45.80
N ASN A 48 -35.72 24.17 -47.08
CA ASN A 48 -36.69 23.63 -48.03
C ASN A 48 -36.52 22.12 -48.27
N LEU A 49 -37.62 21.44 -48.62
CA LEU A 49 -37.58 20.03 -49.00
C LEU A 49 -37.09 19.89 -50.45
N ALA A 50 -36.19 18.95 -50.72
CA ALA A 50 -35.84 18.61 -52.10
C ALA A 50 -36.79 17.53 -52.61
N VAL A 51 -37.41 17.76 -53.76
CA VAL A 51 -38.47 16.88 -54.29
C VAL A 51 -38.27 16.56 -55.76
N VAL A 52 -38.71 15.37 -56.16
CA VAL A 52 -38.77 14.93 -57.57
C VAL A 52 -40.24 14.65 -57.93
N PRO A 53 -40.74 15.09 -59.11
CA PRO A 53 -42.08 14.74 -59.56
C PRO A 53 -42.28 13.22 -59.61
N VAL A 54 -43.42 12.73 -59.13
CA VAL A 54 -43.76 11.31 -59.23
C VAL A 54 -44.47 11.05 -60.55
N GLU A 55 -43.86 10.22 -61.38
CA GLU A 55 -44.43 9.74 -62.63
C GLU A 55 -44.91 8.30 -62.46
N LYS A 56 -46.04 7.98 -63.10
CA LYS A 56 -46.55 6.61 -63.23
C LYS A 56 -46.87 6.39 -64.71
N ASP A 57 -46.28 5.37 -65.32
CA ASP A 57 -46.44 5.05 -66.75
C ASP A 57 -46.10 6.25 -67.67
N GLY A 58 -45.07 7.03 -67.31
CA GLY A 58 -44.62 8.21 -68.05
C GLY A 58 -45.55 9.43 -67.97
N LYS A 59 -46.54 9.41 -67.07
CA LYS A 59 -47.47 10.54 -66.86
C LYS A 59 -47.30 11.17 -65.47
N PRO A 60 -47.37 12.51 -65.35
CA PRO A 60 -47.29 13.20 -64.07
C PRO A 60 -48.49 12.84 -63.18
N THR A 61 -48.22 12.36 -61.97
CA THR A 61 -49.29 12.02 -61.00
C THR A 61 -49.76 13.22 -60.17
N GLY A 62 -49.12 14.39 -60.34
CA GLY A 62 -49.35 15.59 -59.54
C GLY A 62 -48.81 15.51 -58.10
N LYS A 63 -48.12 14.42 -57.74
CA LYS A 63 -47.43 14.22 -56.46
C LYS A 63 -45.93 14.40 -56.61
N PHE A 64 -45.28 14.72 -55.50
CA PHE A 64 -43.83 14.93 -55.44
C PHE A 64 -43.22 14.06 -54.35
N ALA A 65 -42.16 13.33 -54.69
CA ALA A 65 -41.42 12.48 -53.77
C ALA A 65 -40.29 13.29 -53.13
N VAL A 66 -40.28 13.35 -51.80
CA VAL A 66 -39.22 14.00 -51.02
C VAL A 66 -37.99 13.11 -51.02
N VAL A 67 -36.94 13.58 -51.70
CA VAL A 67 -35.64 12.90 -51.83
C VAL A 67 -34.66 13.35 -50.75
N ALA A 68 -34.72 14.61 -50.31
CA ALA A 68 -33.97 15.12 -49.15
C ALA A 68 -34.91 15.89 -48.20
N GLY A 69 -34.74 15.66 -46.88
CA GLY A 69 -35.59 16.26 -45.85
C GLY A 69 -36.75 15.38 -45.34
N GLY A 70 -36.67 14.05 -45.48
CA GLY A 70 -37.75 13.14 -45.05
C GLY A 70 -38.17 13.28 -43.57
N ARG A 71 -37.26 13.63 -42.65
CA ARG A 71 -37.60 13.91 -41.24
C ARG A 71 -38.43 15.19 -41.08
N ARG A 72 -38.11 16.25 -41.85
CA ARG A 72 -38.88 17.50 -41.91
C ARG A 72 -40.28 17.23 -42.46
N LEU A 73 -40.40 16.40 -43.50
CA LEU A 73 -41.70 15.94 -44.01
C LEU A 73 -42.51 15.20 -42.93
N ALA A 74 -41.88 14.29 -42.18
CA ALA A 74 -42.55 13.55 -41.11
C ALA A 74 -43.02 14.49 -39.98
N ALA A 75 -42.21 15.49 -39.60
CA ALA A 75 -42.57 16.49 -38.59
C ALA A 75 -43.73 17.39 -39.05
N LEU A 76 -43.72 17.84 -40.32
CA LEU A 76 -44.84 18.56 -40.92
C LEU A 76 -46.12 17.71 -40.96
N LYS A 77 -46.02 16.42 -41.28
CA LYS A 77 -47.17 15.49 -41.23
C LYS A 77 -47.68 15.29 -39.81
N LEU A 78 -46.79 15.29 -38.81
CA LEU A 78 -47.18 15.23 -37.40
C LEU A 78 -47.91 16.51 -36.96
N LEU A 79 -47.44 17.69 -37.35
CA LEU A 79 -48.13 18.96 -37.12
C LEU A 79 -49.52 18.99 -37.78
N ALA A 80 -49.63 18.46 -39.00
CA ALA A 80 -50.92 18.34 -39.69
C ALA A 80 -51.87 17.36 -38.98
N LYS A 81 -51.35 16.22 -38.51
CA LYS A 81 -52.10 15.25 -37.68
C LYS A 81 -52.57 15.89 -36.36
N ARG A 82 -51.74 16.74 -35.76
CA ARG A 82 -52.06 17.54 -34.56
C ARG A 82 -52.96 18.75 -34.85
N LYS A 83 -53.39 18.95 -36.10
CA LYS A 83 -54.22 20.09 -36.54
C LYS A 83 -53.57 21.46 -36.29
N ARG A 84 -52.24 21.52 -36.15
CA ARG A 84 -51.49 22.77 -36.04
C ARG A 84 -51.33 23.47 -37.39
N ILE A 85 -51.23 22.68 -38.46
CA ILE A 85 -51.23 23.16 -39.85
C ILE A 85 -52.26 22.36 -40.68
N PRO A 86 -52.90 22.96 -41.70
CA PRO A 86 -53.81 22.23 -42.58
C PRO A 86 -53.06 21.26 -43.51
N ALA A 87 -53.71 20.19 -43.95
CA ALA A 87 -53.12 19.23 -44.91
C ALA A 87 -52.77 19.86 -46.28
N GLY A 88 -53.41 21.00 -46.61
CA GLY A 88 -53.11 21.80 -47.79
C GLY A 88 -52.05 22.88 -47.59
N HIS A 89 -51.40 22.95 -46.43
CA HIS A 89 -50.42 23.99 -46.13
C HIS A 89 -49.31 24.02 -47.20
N PRO A 90 -49.02 25.18 -47.81
CA PRO A 90 -47.98 25.31 -48.82
C PRO A 90 -46.61 25.12 -48.17
N ILE A 91 -45.84 24.15 -48.68
CA ILE A 91 -44.48 23.87 -48.22
C ILE A 91 -43.48 24.31 -49.30
N PRO A 92 -42.50 25.17 -48.98
CA PRO A 92 -41.47 25.55 -49.94
C PRO A 92 -40.58 24.35 -50.24
N CYS A 93 -40.55 23.96 -51.51
CA CYS A 93 -39.81 22.82 -52.01
C CYS A 93 -38.91 23.22 -53.17
N THR A 94 -37.73 22.63 -53.25
CA THR A 94 -36.85 22.75 -54.41
C THR A 94 -37.06 21.54 -55.31
N VAL A 95 -37.59 21.78 -56.52
CA VAL A 95 -37.87 20.71 -57.49
C VAL A 95 -36.57 20.34 -58.21
N ARG A 96 -36.21 19.05 -58.22
CA ARG A 96 -35.02 18.49 -58.86
C ARG A 96 -35.40 17.37 -59.84
N THR A 97 -34.54 17.09 -60.80
CA THR A 97 -34.64 15.87 -61.63
C THR A 97 -34.16 14.64 -60.85
N ALA A 98 -34.51 13.43 -61.33
CA ALA A 98 -34.11 12.18 -60.67
C ALA A 98 -32.58 11.97 -60.62
N ALA A 99 -31.85 12.44 -61.64
CA ALA A 99 -30.39 12.36 -61.69
C ALA A 99 -29.73 13.34 -60.69
N GLU A 100 -30.20 14.59 -60.65
CA GLU A 100 -29.71 15.62 -59.72
C GLU A 100 -30.01 15.28 -58.26
N ALA A 101 -31.11 14.57 -57.98
CA ALA A 101 -31.53 14.22 -56.64
C ALA A 101 -30.55 13.29 -55.90
N VAL A 102 -29.95 12.32 -56.60
CA VAL A 102 -28.99 11.38 -56.01
C VAL A 102 -27.67 12.10 -55.71
N GLU A 103 -27.17 12.87 -56.68
CA GLU A 103 -25.92 13.64 -56.54
C GLU A 103 -26.04 14.74 -55.49
N THR A 104 -27.15 15.49 -55.50
CA THR A 104 -27.41 16.55 -54.49
C THR A 104 -27.61 15.95 -53.10
N SER A 105 -28.28 14.79 -52.96
CA SER A 105 -28.45 14.16 -51.65
C SER A 105 -27.13 13.65 -51.08
N LEU A 106 -26.23 13.15 -51.93
CA LEU A 106 -24.89 12.76 -51.51
C LEU A 106 -24.04 14.00 -51.20
N ALA A 107 -24.05 15.01 -52.06
CA ALA A 107 -23.30 16.26 -51.87
C ALA A 107 -23.75 17.05 -50.64
N GLU A 108 -25.06 17.20 -50.38
CA GLU A 108 -25.60 17.88 -49.19
C GLU A 108 -25.21 17.16 -47.89
N ASN A 109 -25.09 15.82 -47.92
CA ASN A 109 -24.70 15.05 -46.74
C ASN A 109 -23.17 14.98 -46.57
N VAL A 110 -22.39 14.97 -47.66
CA VAL A 110 -20.93 14.85 -47.63
C VAL A 110 -20.25 16.21 -47.42
N ILE A 111 -20.81 17.31 -47.96
CA ILE A 111 -20.23 18.67 -47.92
C ILE A 111 -20.79 19.49 -46.74
N ARG A 112 -21.56 18.89 -45.84
CA ARG A 112 -21.99 19.58 -44.62
C ARG A 112 -20.82 19.64 -43.65
N GLU A 113 -20.03 20.70 -43.72
CA GLU A 113 -19.14 21.06 -42.62
C GLU A 113 -20.00 21.28 -41.38
N ALA A 114 -19.89 20.36 -40.43
CA ALA A 114 -20.50 20.53 -39.13
C ALA A 114 -19.87 21.76 -38.48
N MET A 115 -20.71 22.62 -37.91
CA MET A 115 -20.27 23.75 -37.10
C MET A 115 -19.23 23.26 -36.09
N HIS A 116 -18.13 24.00 -35.92
CA HIS A 116 -17.13 23.59 -34.96
C HIS A 116 -17.76 23.62 -33.57
N PRO A 117 -17.51 22.61 -32.70
CA PRO A 117 -18.15 22.57 -31.38
C PRO A 117 -17.97 23.88 -30.59
N ALA A 118 -16.82 24.56 -30.72
CA ALA A 118 -16.59 25.85 -30.08
C ALA A 118 -17.61 26.94 -30.47
N ASP A 119 -18.09 26.93 -31.71
CA ASP A 119 -19.05 27.91 -32.21
C ASP A 119 -20.46 27.63 -31.66
N GLU A 120 -20.80 26.36 -31.42
CA GLU A 120 -22.03 26.01 -30.69
C GLU A 120 -22.00 26.56 -29.25
N PHE A 121 -20.84 26.54 -28.59
CA PHE A 121 -20.68 27.00 -27.20
C PHE A 121 -20.99 28.50 -27.09
N GLU A 122 -20.42 29.30 -28.00
CA GLU A 122 -20.61 30.74 -28.04
C GLU A 122 -22.05 31.12 -28.44
N ALA A 123 -22.65 30.39 -29.38
CA ALA A 123 -24.03 30.61 -29.77
C ALA A 123 -25.00 30.40 -28.59
N PHE A 124 -24.82 29.34 -27.79
CA PHE A 124 -25.65 29.13 -26.60
C PHE A 124 -25.40 30.18 -25.52
N ARG A 125 -24.14 30.56 -25.30
CA ARG A 125 -23.79 31.60 -24.32
C ARG A 125 -24.40 32.95 -24.70
N VAL A 126 -24.36 33.35 -25.97
CA VAL A 126 -24.98 34.59 -26.45
C VAL A 126 -26.48 34.62 -26.16
N ILE A 127 -27.18 33.51 -26.38
CA ILE A 127 -28.63 33.43 -26.13
C ILE A 127 -28.94 33.58 -24.63
N ILE A 128 -28.14 32.97 -23.76
CA ILE A 128 -28.33 33.08 -22.31
C ILE A 128 -27.97 34.50 -21.82
N ASP A 129 -26.79 35.00 -22.19
CA ASP A 129 -26.27 36.27 -21.67
C ASP A 129 -27.03 37.49 -22.23
N GLN A 130 -27.46 37.45 -23.49
CA GLN A 130 -28.13 38.59 -24.15
C GLN A 130 -29.66 38.49 -24.14
N GLU A 131 -30.23 37.30 -24.29
CA GLU A 131 -31.69 37.11 -24.30
C GLU A 131 -32.25 36.71 -22.92
N GLY A 132 -31.38 36.41 -21.94
CA GLY A 132 -31.80 36.01 -20.59
C GLY A 132 -32.45 34.63 -20.51
N ALA A 133 -32.28 33.80 -21.53
CA ALA A 133 -32.92 32.48 -21.62
C ALA A 133 -32.32 31.49 -20.61
N THR A 134 -33.13 30.56 -20.11
CA THR A 134 -32.63 29.46 -19.25
C THR A 134 -32.00 28.33 -20.06
N VAL A 135 -31.22 27.47 -19.39
CA VAL A 135 -30.63 26.27 -20.02
C VAL A 135 -31.74 25.38 -20.62
N GLU A 136 -32.86 25.25 -19.93
CA GLU A 136 -34.02 24.47 -20.34
C GLU A 136 -34.68 25.05 -21.60
N GLU A 137 -34.81 26.37 -21.68
CA GLU A 137 -35.36 27.06 -22.84
C GLU A 137 -34.46 26.93 -24.07
N VAL A 138 -33.15 27.07 -23.89
CA VAL A 138 -32.16 26.82 -24.94
C VAL A 138 -32.25 25.36 -25.41
N ALA A 139 -32.27 24.40 -24.47
CA ALA A 139 -32.38 22.98 -24.78
C ALA A 139 -33.63 22.67 -25.62
N ALA A 140 -34.79 23.21 -25.22
CA ALA A 140 -36.04 23.08 -25.96
C ALA A 140 -35.95 23.73 -27.36
N ARG A 141 -35.37 24.94 -27.46
CA ARG A 141 -35.22 25.71 -28.71
C ARG A 141 -34.34 24.99 -29.74
N PHE A 142 -33.36 24.22 -29.28
CA PHE A 142 -32.42 23.46 -30.12
C PHE A 142 -32.68 21.95 -30.13
N GLY A 143 -33.73 21.46 -29.46
CA GLY A 143 -34.11 20.05 -29.45
C GLY A 143 -33.03 19.13 -28.89
N VAL A 144 -32.29 19.59 -27.89
CA VAL A 144 -31.23 18.84 -27.19
C VAL A 144 -31.59 18.69 -25.71
N GLU A 145 -30.87 17.85 -24.97
CA GLU A 145 -31.08 17.71 -23.53
C GLU A 145 -30.49 18.92 -22.76
N PRO A 146 -31.08 19.33 -21.63
CA PRO A 146 -30.51 20.39 -20.78
C PRO A 146 -29.06 20.13 -20.40
N LEU A 147 -28.70 18.87 -20.07
CA LEU A 147 -27.32 18.48 -19.77
C LEU A 147 -26.37 18.71 -20.96
N TYR A 148 -26.84 18.55 -22.20
CA TYR A 148 -26.06 18.89 -23.39
C TYR A 148 -25.72 20.38 -23.41
N VAL A 149 -26.70 21.24 -23.16
CA VAL A 149 -26.50 22.70 -23.11
C VAL A 149 -25.56 23.08 -21.95
N SER A 150 -25.78 22.56 -20.73
CA SER A 150 -24.91 22.82 -19.57
C SER A 150 -23.45 22.44 -19.84
N ARG A 151 -23.21 21.27 -20.45
CA ARG A 151 -21.85 20.84 -20.85
C ARG A 151 -21.23 21.80 -21.86
N ARG A 152 -22.00 22.27 -22.84
CA ARG A 152 -21.50 23.21 -23.86
C ARG A 152 -21.16 24.58 -23.26
N LEU A 153 -21.98 25.08 -22.34
CA LEU A 153 -21.69 26.31 -21.60
C LEU A 153 -20.45 26.17 -20.72
N ARG A 154 -20.26 25.00 -20.09
CA ARG A 154 -19.06 24.72 -19.29
C ARG A 154 -17.79 24.80 -20.14
N LEU A 155 -17.80 24.24 -21.35
CA LEU A 155 -16.66 24.37 -22.28
C LEU A 155 -16.44 25.81 -22.76
N ALA A 156 -17.51 26.62 -22.84
CA ALA A 156 -17.41 28.04 -23.20
C ALA A 156 -16.63 28.86 -22.17
N GLN A 157 -16.54 28.38 -20.92
CA GLN A 157 -15.83 29.03 -19.83
C GLN A 157 -14.31 28.76 -19.83
N VAL A 158 -13.80 27.91 -20.73
CA VAL A 158 -12.35 27.70 -20.87
C VAL A 158 -11.67 28.97 -21.40
N SER A 159 -10.42 29.23 -21.01
CA SER A 159 -9.64 30.40 -21.40
C SER A 159 -9.70 30.63 -22.93
N PRO A 160 -9.89 31.89 -23.38
CA PRO A 160 -9.86 32.24 -24.80
C PRO A 160 -8.63 31.73 -25.54
N LYS A 161 -7.44 31.75 -24.91
CA LYS A 161 -6.20 31.27 -25.54
C LYS A 161 -6.25 29.77 -25.85
N LEU A 162 -6.82 28.99 -24.94
CA LEU A 162 -6.97 27.54 -25.10
C LEU A 162 -8.08 27.24 -26.12
N LEU A 163 -9.17 28.01 -26.13
CA LEU A 163 -10.20 27.90 -27.16
C LEU A 163 -9.65 28.15 -28.58
N ASP A 164 -8.73 29.10 -28.75
CA ASP A 164 -8.09 29.35 -30.05
C ASP A 164 -7.17 28.20 -30.49
N LEU A 165 -6.45 27.58 -29.55
CA LEU A 165 -5.69 26.36 -29.83
C LEU A 165 -6.61 25.18 -30.21
N TYR A 166 -7.78 25.09 -29.60
CA TYR A 166 -8.79 24.11 -29.98
C TYR A 166 -9.35 24.36 -31.38
N ARG A 167 -9.68 25.62 -31.72
CA ARG A 167 -10.13 26.01 -33.08
C ARG A 167 -9.12 25.71 -34.17
N THR A 168 -7.82 25.85 -33.86
CA THR A 168 -6.73 25.56 -34.81
C THR A 168 -6.36 24.06 -34.86
N GLY A 169 -7.09 23.20 -34.15
CA GLY A 169 -6.88 21.75 -34.13
C GLY A 169 -5.67 21.29 -33.32
N LYS A 170 -5.03 22.19 -32.55
CA LYS A 170 -3.90 21.85 -31.67
C LYS A 170 -4.33 21.18 -30.37
N LEU A 171 -5.57 21.43 -29.94
CA LEU A 171 -6.19 20.76 -28.80
C LEU A 171 -7.33 19.88 -29.27
N THR A 172 -7.66 18.87 -28.47
CA THR A 172 -8.79 17.97 -28.71
C THR A 172 -9.95 18.28 -27.75
N ALA A 173 -11.13 17.75 -28.03
CA ALA A 173 -12.28 17.88 -27.14
C ALA A 173 -12.00 17.37 -25.71
N ALA A 174 -11.14 16.35 -25.56
CA ALA A 174 -10.73 15.83 -24.26
C ALA A 174 -9.92 16.84 -23.44
N HIS A 175 -9.08 17.65 -24.08
CA HIS A 175 -8.38 18.75 -23.41
C HIS A 175 -9.37 19.79 -22.90
N MET A 176 -10.36 20.16 -23.72
CA MET A 176 -11.39 21.13 -23.34
C MET A 176 -12.21 20.65 -22.13
N GLN A 177 -12.54 19.36 -22.08
CA GLN A 177 -13.20 18.74 -20.93
C GLN A 177 -12.33 18.75 -19.67
N ALA A 178 -11.01 18.57 -19.81
CA ALA A 178 -10.08 18.67 -18.67
C ALA A 178 -10.02 20.09 -18.11
N PHE A 179 -9.90 21.12 -18.97
CA PHE A 179 -9.86 22.51 -18.53
C PHE A 179 -11.16 22.98 -17.87
N ALA A 180 -12.29 22.44 -18.30
CA ALA A 180 -13.62 22.70 -17.73
C ALA A 180 -13.78 22.28 -16.26
N LEU A 181 -12.80 21.59 -15.67
CA LEU A 181 -12.76 21.29 -14.24
C LEU A 181 -12.51 22.53 -13.39
N SER A 182 -11.84 23.57 -13.91
CA SER A 182 -11.52 24.79 -13.17
C SER A 182 -12.20 26.01 -13.79
N ASP A 183 -12.63 26.97 -12.97
CA ASP A 183 -13.19 28.25 -13.42
C ASP A 183 -12.09 29.31 -13.61
N SER A 184 -10.88 29.04 -13.12
CA SER A 184 -9.75 29.96 -13.19
C SER A 184 -9.02 29.81 -14.53
N HIS A 185 -9.13 30.82 -15.39
CA HIS A 185 -8.35 30.89 -16.64
C HIS A 185 -6.85 30.85 -16.38
N ALA A 186 -6.38 31.48 -15.30
CA ALA A 186 -4.97 31.44 -14.92
C ALA A 186 -4.51 30.01 -14.62
N ALA A 187 -5.29 29.24 -13.86
CA ALA A 187 -4.96 27.85 -13.54
C ALA A 187 -5.00 26.95 -14.80
N GLN A 188 -6.00 27.14 -15.66
CA GLN A 188 -6.09 26.41 -16.94
C GLN A 188 -4.88 26.70 -17.85
N GLU A 189 -4.50 27.97 -17.98
CA GLU A 189 -3.36 28.39 -18.78
C GLU A 189 -2.03 27.86 -18.22
N ALA A 190 -1.83 27.96 -16.91
CA ALA A 190 -0.65 27.42 -16.24
C ALA A 190 -0.53 25.90 -16.44
N ALA A 191 -1.63 25.16 -16.27
CA ALA A 191 -1.67 23.70 -16.45
C ALA A 191 -1.25 23.24 -17.86
N TYR A 192 -1.31 24.12 -18.87
CA TYR A 192 -0.90 23.81 -20.23
C TYR A 192 0.42 24.46 -20.64
N PHE A 193 0.54 25.78 -20.51
CA PHE A 193 1.68 26.54 -21.05
C PHE A 193 2.95 26.38 -20.22
N GLU A 194 2.83 26.21 -18.91
CA GLU A 194 3.98 26.00 -18.01
C GLU A 194 4.37 24.51 -17.95
N ALA A 195 3.46 23.61 -18.33
CA ALA A 195 3.74 22.18 -18.40
C ALA A 195 4.68 21.83 -19.58
N PRO A 196 5.64 20.91 -19.38
CA PRO A 196 6.40 20.29 -20.47
C PRO A 196 5.47 19.60 -21.47
N GLU A 197 5.87 19.54 -22.75
CA GLU A 197 5.02 19.02 -23.82
C GLU A 197 4.49 17.61 -23.57
N TYR A 198 5.30 16.72 -22.98
CA TYR A 198 4.89 15.35 -22.63
C TYR A 198 3.88 15.25 -21.47
N ARG A 199 3.59 16.33 -20.75
CA ARG A 199 2.56 16.40 -19.69
C ARG A 199 1.35 17.25 -20.08
N ARG A 200 1.19 17.55 -21.37
CA ARG A 200 0.05 18.34 -21.88
C ARG A 200 -1.15 17.49 -22.28
N ASP A 201 -1.09 16.18 -22.05
CA ASP A 201 -2.21 15.30 -22.30
C ASP A 201 -3.39 15.59 -21.34
N PRO A 202 -4.62 15.20 -21.70
CA PRO A 202 -5.80 15.48 -20.88
C PRO A 202 -5.72 14.96 -19.45
N GLN A 203 -5.10 13.79 -19.21
CA GLN A 203 -5.03 13.20 -17.87
C GLN A 203 -4.09 13.99 -16.97
N SER A 204 -2.94 14.41 -17.49
CA SER A 204 -2.01 15.28 -16.76
C SER A 204 -2.63 16.63 -16.40
N ILE A 205 -3.38 17.26 -17.32
CA ILE A 205 -4.10 18.50 -17.06
C ILE A 205 -5.12 18.33 -15.93
N ARG A 206 -5.91 17.24 -15.97
CA ARG A 206 -6.87 16.93 -14.90
C ARG A 206 -6.16 16.81 -13.56
N SER A 207 -5.06 16.06 -13.51
CA SER A 207 -4.28 15.87 -12.29
C SER A 207 -3.76 17.18 -11.70
N VAL A 208 -3.34 18.13 -12.54
CA VAL A 208 -2.86 19.45 -12.06
C VAL A 208 -4.01 20.28 -11.53
N LEU A 209 -5.13 20.32 -12.24
CA LEU A 209 -6.29 21.16 -11.87
C LEU A 209 -7.05 20.63 -10.65
N THR A 210 -6.91 19.35 -10.31
CA THR A 210 -7.56 18.71 -9.16
C THR A 210 -6.57 18.27 -8.08
N HIS A 211 -5.33 18.76 -8.08
CA HIS A 211 -4.30 18.24 -7.17
C HIS A 211 -4.62 18.54 -5.70
N ASP A 212 -5.29 19.67 -5.43
CA ASP A 212 -5.72 20.10 -4.10
C ASP A 212 -7.08 19.52 -3.70
N ASP A 213 -7.77 18.87 -4.64
CA ASP A 213 -9.07 18.30 -4.34
C ASP A 213 -8.91 17.05 -3.46
N VAL A 214 -9.69 17.00 -2.38
CA VAL A 214 -9.73 15.86 -1.46
C VAL A 214 -10.71 14.84 -1.99
N LYS A 215 -10.22 13.63 -2.27
CA LYS A 215 -11.08 12.51 -2.69
C LYS A 215 -11.60 11.78 -1.46
N PRO A 216 -12.93 11.75 -1.21
CA PRO A 216 -13.47 11.25 0.05
C PRO A 216 -13.17 9.79 0.34
N MET A 217 -13.08 8.98 -0.72
CA MET A 217 -12.78 7.55 -0.62
C MET A 217 -11.29 7.24 -0.49
N GLU A 218 -10.38 8.17 -0.81
CA GLU A 218 -8.93 7.93 -0.77
C GLU A 218 -8.26 8.67 0.41
N ASP A 219 -8.87 9.75 0.91
CA ASP A 219 -8.31 10.57 1.99
C ASP A 219 -8.84 10.15 3.38
N ARG A 220 -7.93 9.76 4.26
CA ARG A 220 -8.22 9.35 5.65
C ARG A 220 -9.02 10.39 6.44
N ARG A 221 -8.75 11.69 6.23
CA ARG A 221 -9.39 12.79 6.93
C ARG A 221 -10.84 12.92 6.47
N ALA A 222 -11.07 12.78 5.18
CA ALA A 222 -12.40 12.85 4.59
C ALA A 222 -13.29 11.69 5.05
N ARG A 223 -12.75 10.47 5.13
CA ARG A 223 -13.45 9.31 5.72
C ARG A 223 -13.79 9.55 7.19
N PHE A 224 -12.86 10.13 7.95
CA PHE A 224 -13.06 10.41 9.37
C PHE A 224 -14.13 11.48 9.64
N ILE A 225 -14.18 12.57 8.88
CA ILE A 225 -15.17 13.64 9.11
C ILE A 225 -16.54 13.33 8.48
N THR A 226 -16.59 12.56 7.39
CA THR A 226 -17.76 12.26 6.55
C THR A 226 -18.25 13.42 5.67
N ALA A 227 -18.99 13.10 4.60
CA ALA A 227 -19.51 14.09 3.64
C ALA A 227 -20.54 15.04 4.27
N ASP A 228 -21.40 14.53 5.14
CA ASP A 228 -22.45 15.33 5.76
C ASP A 228 -21.85 16.42 6.66
N ALA A 229 -20.82 16.09 7.44
CA ALA A 229 -20.13 17.08 8.29
C ALA A 229 -19.37 18.12 7.46
N TYR A 230 -18.72 17.69 6.37
CA TYR A 230 -18.01 18.61 5.46
C TYR A 230 -18.97 19.62 4.80
N LEU A 231 -20.11 19.14 4.28
CA LEU A 231 -21.13 19.99 3.67
C LEU A 231 -21.82 20.90 4.70
N ALA A 232 -22.11 20.38 5.90
CA ALA A 232 -22.69 21.18 6.98
C ALA A 232 -21.76 22.32 7.44
N ALA A 233 -20.45 22.13 7.33
CA ALA A 233 -19.44 23.14 7.61
C ALA A 233 -19.23 24.15 6.46
N GLY A 234 -20.04 24.08 5.39
CA GLY A 234 -19.96 24.96 4.22
C GLY A 234 -18.97 24.51 3.16
N GLY A 235 -18.51 23.26 3.21
CA GLY A 235 -17.62 22.67 2.22
C GLY A 235 -18.27 22.56 0.84
N THR A 236 -17.44 22.62 -0.20
CA THR A 236 -17.86 22.60 -1.60
C THR A 236 -17.31 21.38 -2.32
N VAL A 237 -18.07 20.85 -3.27
CA VAL A 237 -17.69 19.67 -4.06
C VAL A 237 -17.55 20.03 -5.53
N ARG A 238 -16.53 19.47 -6.20
CA ARG A 238 -16.32 19.66 -7.63
C ARG A 238 -17.24 18.72 -8.40
N GLN A 239 -18.22 19.30 -9.07
CA GLN A 239 -19.08 18.55 -9.99
C GLN A 239 -18.45 18.48 -11.38
N ASP A 240 -17.95 17.31 -11.78
CA ASP A 240 -17.54 17.08 -13.17
C ASP A 240 -18.75 16.66 -14.02
N LEU A 241 -19.22 17.59 -14.86
CA LEU A 241 -20.35 17.35 -15.77
C LEU A 241 -20.04 16.35 -16.89
N PHE A 242 -18.78 15.98 -17.11
CA PHE A 242 -18.32 15.07 -18.16
C PHE A 242 -17.96 13.67 -17.66
N ALA A 243 -17.79 13.48 -16.35
CA ALA A 243 -17.54 12.18 -15.74
C ALA A 243 -18.83 11.40 -15.49
N ALA A 244 -18.69 10.07 -15.29
CA ALA A 244 -19.77 9.24 -14.79
C ALA A 244 -20.13 9.66 -13.34
N PRO A 245 -21.38 9.44 -12.89
CA PRO A 245 -21.77 9.71 -11.51
C PRO A 245 -20.85 8.94 -10.54
N GLY A 246 -20.15 9.66 -9.68
CA GLY A 246 -19.24 9.13 -8.67
C GLY A 246 -19.12 10.10 -7.50
N ALA A 247 -18.38 9.73 -6.45
CA ALA A 247 -18.14 10.62 -5.31
C ALA A 247 -17.37 11.86 -5.77
N ALA A 248 -18.03 13.01 -5.76
CA ALA A 248 -17.45 14.28 -6.16
C ALA A 248 -16.27 14.64 -5.22
N PRO A 249 -15.08 14.98 -5.76
CA PRO A 249 -13.99 15.47 -4.95
C PRO A 249 -14.38 16.74 -4.19
N TRP A 250 -13.85 16.90 -2.99
CA TRP A 250 -14.05 18.09 -2.16
C TRP A 250 -12.99 19.13 -2.47
N THR A 251 -13.36 20.40 -2.57
CA THR A 251 -12.47 21.45 -3.09
C THR A 251 -11.77 22.27 -2.01
N ASP A 252 -12.11 22.07 -0.74
CA ASP A 252 -11.52 22.81 0.39
C ASP A 252 -10.75 21.87 1.32
N ALA A 253 -9.49 21.60 0.95
CA ALA A 253 -8.59 20.77 1.74
C ALA A 253 -8.26 21.37 3.12
N ALA A 254 -8.25 22.70 3.24
CA ALA A 254 -7.98 23.39 4.50
C ALA A 254 -9.14 23.21 5.49
N LEU A 255 -10.38 23.26 5.00
CA LEU A 255 -11.57 22.93 5.79
C LEU A 255 -11.55 21.47 6.26
N VAL A 256 -11.14 20.54 5.38
CA VAL A 256 -11.00 19.12 5.75
C VAL A 256 -9.99 18.94 6.88
N GLU A 257 -8.80 19.54 6.76
CA GLU A 257 -7.76 19.48 7.79
C GLU A 257 -8.27 20.03 9.12
N ARG A 258 -8.93 21.20 9.08
CA ARG A 258 -9.47 21.85 10.27
C ARG A 258 -10.53 20.99 10.97
N LEU A 259 -11.51 20.48 10.23
CA LEU A 259 -12.57 19.63 10.80
C LEU A 259 -12.01 18.31 11.36
N ALA A 260 -11.01 17.72 10.69
CA ALA A 260 -10.37 16.51 11.17
C ALA A 260 -9.62 16.77 12.49
N LEU A 261 -8.87 17.86 12.59
CA LEU A 261 -8.20 18.25 13.84
C LEU A 261 -9.19 18.57 14.96
N GLU A 262 -10.25 19.34 14.68
CA GLU A 262 -11.30 19.65 15.66
C GLU A 262 -11.96 18.37 16.20
N LYS A 263 -12.21 17.39 15.33
CA LYS A 263 -12.78 16.09 15.73
C LYS A 263 -11.77 15.19 16.46
N LEU A 264 -10.48 15.22 16.12
CA LEU A 264 -9.45 14.50 16.87
C LEU A 264 -9.22 15.13 18.25
N GLU A 265 -9.39 16.44 18.38
CA GLU A 265 -9.19 17.17 19.63
C GLU A 265 -10.19 16.74 20.71
N THR A 266 -11.41 16.32 20.33
CA THR A 266 -12.39 15.77 21.28
C THR A 266 -11.92 14.43 21.86
N VAL A 267 -11.27 13.59 21.05
CA VAL A 267 -10.65 12.34 21.52
C VAL A 267 -9.41 12.64 22.37
N ALA A 268 -8.58 13.59 21.95
CA ALA A 268 -7.41 13.99 22.70
C ALA A 268 -7.74 14.57 24.08
N ALA A 269 -8.90 15.23 24.24
CA ALA A 269 -9.38 15.67 25.53
C ALA A 269 -9.62 14.50 26.51
N GLN A 270 -10.12 13.36 26.02
CA GLN A 270 -10.27 12.14 26.83
C GLN A 270 -8.90 11.59 27.23
N VAL A 271 -7.95 11.54 26.30
CA VAL A 271 -6.59 11.07 26.58
C VAL A 271 -5.87 11.98 27.58
N ARG A 272 -6.06 13.30 27.50
CA ARG A 272 -5.47 14.23 28.49
C ARG A 272 -5.98 14.00 29.91
N ALA A 273 -7.22 13.54 30.06
CA ALA A 273 -7.78 13.22 31.37
C ALA A 273 -7.08 12.01 32.03
N GLU A 274 -6.33 11.20 31.27
CA GLU A 274 -5.51 10.09 31.77
C GLU A 274 -4.25 10.55 32.52
N GLY A 275 -3.85 11.83 32.40
CA GLY A 275 -2.73 12.40 33.17
C GLY A 275 -1.36 12.43 32.48
N TRP A 276 -1.31 12.14 31.18
CA TRP A 276 -0.08 12.25 30.37
C TRP A 276 0.56 13.65 30.44
N LYS A 277 1.89 13.72 30.51
CA LYS A 277 2.66 14.98 30.51
C LYS A 277 2.30 15.91 29.36
N TRP A 278 2.08 15.34 28.18
CA TRP A 278 1.61 16.06 27.00
C TRP A 278 0.76 15.14 26.13
N VAL A 279 -0.19 15.73 25.40
CA VAL A 279 -0.95 15.04 24.37
C VAL A 279 -0.94 15.90 23.13
N GLU A 280 -0.51 15.31 22.02
CA GLU A 280 -0.38 16.02 20.75
C GLU A 280 -1.28 15.38 19.69
N VAL A 281 -1.95 16.25 18.92
CA VAL A 281 -2.91 15.87 17.89
C VAL A 281 -2.37 16.18 16.51
N GLN A 282 -2.39 15.19 15.62
CA GLN A 282 -2.04 15.37 14.21
C GLN A 282 -2.92 14.50 13.32
N THR A 283 -3.26 14.98 12.13
CA THR A 283 -4.03 14.18 11.16
C THR A 283 -3.26 12.97 10.64
N HIS A 284 -1.93 13.03 10.65
CA HIS A 284 -1.05 11.88 10.45
C HIS A 284 0.29 12.09 11.16
N VAL A 285 0.89 11.01 11.65
CA VAL A 285 2.26 11.02 12.18
C VAL A 285 3.12 10.19 11.24
N THR A 286 4.17 10.78 10.68
CA THR A 286 5.12 10.04 9.82
C THR A 286 5.92 9.06 10.66
N TYR A 287 6.40 7.98 10.02
CA TYR A 287 7.29 7.02 10.66
C TYR A 287 8.54 7.68 11.26
N GLU A 288 9.20 8.54 10.48
CA GLU A 288 10.38 9.30 10.93
C GLU A 288 10.09 10.11 12.18
N ARG A 289 8.94 10.80 12.22
CA ARG A 289 8.53 11.59 13.38
C ARG A 289 8.22 10.71 14.58
N ARG A 290 7.50 9.60 14.38
CA ARG A 290 7.20 8.64 15.46
C ARG A 290 8.50 8.09 16.07
N ASN A 291 9.52 7.83 15.25
CA ASN A 291 10.82 7.35 15.71
C ASN A 291 11.69 8.40 16.42
N THR A 292 11.28 9.68 16.44
CA THR A 292 11.99 10.68 17.26
C THR A 292 11.64 10.58 18.74
N PHE A 293 10.56 9.88 19.10
CA PHE A 293 10.15 9.68 20.49
C PHE A 293 10.71 8.35 20.99
N ALA A 294 11.30 8.36 22.19
CA ALA A 294 11.54 7.12 22.95
C ALA A 294 10.20 6.59 23.48
N ARG A 295 10.12 5.31 23.87
CA ARG A 295 8.85 4.70 24.30
C ARG A 295 8.97 4.06 25.69
N VAL A 296 7.96 4.31 26.52
CA VAL A 296 7.72 3.58 27.76
C VAL A 296 6.46 2.74 27.61
N HIS A 297 6.44 1.59 28.25
CA HIS A 297 5.34 0.62 28.16
C HIS A 297 4.54 0.59 29.46
N ALA A 298 3.26 0.23 29.34
CA ALA A 298 2.42 -0.07 30.48
C ALA A 298 3.01 -1.27 31.24
N GLU A 299 2.78 -1.30 32.55
CA GLU A 299 2.98 -2.50 33.36
C GLU A 299 1.72 -3.35 33.27
N ASP A 300 1.90 -4.66 33.07
CA ASP A 300 0.81 -5.62 33.09
C ASP A 300 0.42 -5.90 34.54
N VAL A 301 -0.80 -5.50 34.92
CA VAL A 301 -1.38 -5.74 36.23
C VAL A 301 -2.60 -6.64 36.06
N PRO A 302 -2.67 -7.78 36.75
CA PRO A 302 -3.80 -8.69 36.61
C PRO A 302 -5.12 -7.97 36.94
N LEU A 303 -6.16 -8.25 36.15
CA LEU A 303 -7.51 -7.73 36.37
C LEU A 303 -7.97 -8.01 37.80
N SER A 304 -8.73 -7.07 38.37
CA SER A 304 -9.40 -7.32 39.64
C SER A 304 -10.39 -8.48 39.50
N GLU A 305 -10.65 -9.23 40.58
CA GLU A 305 -11.61 -10.34 40.55
C GLU A 305 -12.99 -9.91 40.03
N ALA A 306 -13.39 -8.67 40.29
CA ALA A 306 -14.65 -8.11 39.78
C ALA A 306 -14.61 -7.85 38.27
N ASP A 307 -13.49 -7.34 37.74
CA ASP A 307 -13.32 -7.06 36.32
C ASP A 307 -13.13 -8.35 35.51
N ALA A 308 -12.41 -9.33 36.05
CA ALA A 308 -12.27 -10.66 35.46
C ALA A 308 -13.64 -11.37 35.37
N ALA A 309 -14.46 -11.33 36.43
CA ALA A 309 -15.80 -11.91 36.43
C ALA A 309 -16.76 -11.19 35.46
N GLU A 310 -16.63 -9.88 35.30
CA GLU A 310 -17.42 -9.11 34.34
C GLU A 310 -16.99 -9.41 32.90
N LEU A 311 -15.69 -9.55 32.63
CA LEU A 311 -15.17 -9.96 31.32
C LEU A 311 -15.68 -11.35 30.92
N GLU A 312 -15.62 -12.31 31.84
CA GLU A 312 -16.16 -13.67 31.62
C GLU A 312 -17.67 -13.65 31.33
N ARG A 313 -18.43 -12.80 32.02
CA ARG A 313 -19.86 -12.62 31.74
C ARG A 313 -20.10 -12.06 30.34
N LEU A 314 -19.33 -11.06 29.92
CA LEU A 314 -19.44 -10.45 28.60
C LEU A 314 -19.02 -11.42 27.48
N GLU A 315 -18.00 -12.24 27.70
CA GLU A 315 -17.59 -13.31 26.79
C GLU A 315 -18.72 -14.34 26.60
N GLN A 316 -19.35 -14.77 27.68
CA GLN A 316 -20.50 -15.69 27.62
C GLN A 316 -21.71 -15.07 26.91
N GLU A 317 -21.96 -13.77 27.10
CA GLU A 317 -23.03 -13.04 26.41
C GLU A 317 -22.73 -12.86 24.91
N TYR A 318 -21.47 -12.61 24.55
CA TYR A 318 -21.01 -12.54 23.17
C TYR A 318 -21.18 -13.88 22.46
N ASP A 319 -20.70 -14.97 23.05
CA ASP A 319 -20.80 -16.31 22.46
C ASP A 319 -22.27 -16.73 22.28
N ALA A 320 -23.11 -16.49 23.28
CA ALA A 320 -24.55 -16.78 23.21
C ALA A 320 -25.30 -15.93 22.16
N LEU A 321 -24.82 -14.71 21.89
CA LEU A 321 -25.37 -13.86 20.84
C LEU A 321 -24.86 -14.27 19.45
N ALA A 322 -23.58 -14.63 19.33
CA ALA A 322 -22.95 -15.04 18.08
C ALA A 322 -23.49 -16.38 17.54
N GLU A 323 -23.99 -17.26 18.42
CA GLU A 323 -24.65 -18.52 18.05
C GLU A 323 -26.08 -18.35 17.49
N GLN A 324 -26.65 -17.14 17.53
CA GLN A 324 -27.98 -16.87 16.98
C GLN A 324 -27.92 -16.65 15.46
N ASP A 325 -28.81 -17.31 14.70
CA ASP A 325 -28.88 -17.20 13.24
C ASP A 325 -29.20 -15.77 12.75
N ASP A 326 -29.76 -14.92 13.62
CA ASP A 326 -30.12 -13.52 13.38
C ASP A 326 -29.35 -12.52 14.26
N ALA A 327 -28.15 -12.90 14.72
CA ALA A 327 -27.30 -12.05 15.56
C ALA A 327 -27.10 -10.65 14.97
N ASP A 328 -27.38 -9.60 15.77
CA ASP A 328 -27.18 -8.21 15.37
C ASP A 328 -25.67 -7.85 15.41
N PRO A 329 -25.03 -7.54 14.27
CA PRO A 329 -23.61 -7.18 14.23
C PRO A 329 -23.29 -5.94 15.06
N ALA A 330 -24.24 -5.02 15.25
CA ALA A 330 -24.03 -3.84 16.08
C ALA A 330 -23.99 -4.19 17.57
N ALA A 331 -24.76 -5.19 18.00
CA ALA A 331 -24.76 -5.65 19.38
C ALA A 331 -23.50 -6.45 19.72
N LEU A 332 -23.01 -7.29 18.81
CA LEU A 332 -21.72 -7.98 18.96
C LEU A 332 -20.55 -6.98 19.05
N ALA A 333 -20.54 -5.96 18.19
CA ALA A 333 -19.52 -4.91 18.22
C ALA A 333 -19.54 -4.12 19.55
N ALA A 334 -20.72 -3.89 20.14
CA ALA A 334 -20.84 -3.21 21.43
C ALA A 334 -20.32 -4.06 22.60
N LEU A 335 -20.51 -5.39 22.56
CA LEU A 335 -19.96 -6.31 23.56
C LEU A 335 -18.43 -6.40 23.44
N ASP A 336 -17.89 -6.48 22.22
CA ASP A 336 -16.45 -6.44 21.96
C ASP A 336 -15.82 -5.14 22.50
N GLU A 337 -16.48 -3.99 22.32
CA GLU A 337 -16.00 -2.70 22.85
C GLU A 337 -15.96 -2.69 24.39
N GLN A 338 -16.96 -3.29 25.05
CA GLN A 338 -16.99 -3.42 26.50
C GLN A 338 -15.88 -4.35 27.02
N MET A 339 -15.67 -5.49 26.37
CA MET A 339 -14.59 -6.43 26.70
C MET A 339 -13.22 -5.79 26.54
N GLN A 340 -12.99 -5.06 25.44
CA GLN A 340 -11.75 -4.30 25.22
C GLN A 340 -11.54 -3.22 26.29
N THR A 341 -12.61 -2.56 26.74
CA THR A 341 -12.53 -1.56 27.83
C THR A 341 -12.08 -2.16 29.15
N ILE A 342 -12.50 -3.41 29.45
CA ILE A 342 -12.07 -4.12 30.64
C ILE A 342 -10.63 -4.60 30.50
N ARG A 343 -10.28 -5.27 29.39
CA ARG A 343 -8.90 -5.74 29.12
C ARG A 343 -7.88 -4.60 29.12
N ALA A 344 -8.25 -3.41 28.64
CA ALA A 344 -7.40 -2.22 28.70
C ALA A 344 -7.04 -1.75 30.12
N ARG A 345 -7.64 -2.32 31.18
CA ARG A 345 -7.28 -2.05 32.58
C ARG A 345 -6.09 -2.90 33.07
N GLU A 346 -5.69 -3.92 32.31
CA GLU A 346 -4.45 -4.67 32.52
C GLU A 346 -3.23 -3.79 32.29
N ASP A 347 -3.35 -2.81 31.37
CA ASP A 347 -2.32 -1.82 31.09
C ASP A 347 -2.28 -0.73 32.17
N HIS A 348 -1.45 -0.91 33.20
CA HIS A 348 -1.22 0.09 34.23
C HIS A 348 -0.11 1.07 33.84
N TRP A 349 -0.41 2.38 33.90
CA TRP A 349 0.57 3.45 33.75
C TRP A 349 0.92 4.05 35.10
N SER A 350 2.14 3.81 35.58
CA SER A 350 2.61 4.37 36.84
C SER A 350 2.69 5.91 36.77
N ALA A 351 2.52 6.56 37.92
CA ALA A 351 2.58 8.04 38.01
C ALA A 351 3.92 8.61 37.52
N GLU A 352 5.02 7.85 37.70
CA GLU A 352 6.35 8.20 37.21
C GLU A 352 6.40 8.18 35.67
N LYS A 353 5.79 7.17 35.03
CA LYS A 353 5.71 7.07 33.55
C LYS A 353 4.82 8.16 32.96
N LEU A 354 3.66 8.45 33.57
CA LEU A 354 2.77 9.52 33.12
C LEU A 354 3.42 10.91 33.23
N ALA A 355 4.29 11.13 34.22
CA ALA A 355 5.00 12.39 34.42
C ALA A 355 6.09 12.68 33.36
N ILE A 356 6.59 11.65 32.66
CA ILE A 356 7.65 11.78 31.65
C ILE A 356 7.16 11.56 30.21
N ALA A 357 6.13 10.72 30.03
CA ALA A 357 5.63 10.34 28.72
C ALA A 357 4.37 11.11 28.34
N GLY A 358 4.11 11.13 27.04
CA GLY A 358 2.92 11.71 26.43
C GLY A 358 2.20 10.71 25.53
N ALA A 359 1.17 11.21 24.86
CA ALA A 359 0.40 10.45 23.88
C ALA A 359 0.27 11.21 22.56
N LEU A 360 0.31 10.47 21.45
CA LEU A 360 0.02 10.98 20.11
C LEU A 360 -1.37 10.50 19.69
N VAL A 361 -2.23 11.42 19.27
CA VAL A 361 -3.56 11.11 18.72
C VAL A 361 -3.57 11.44 17.23
N SER A 362 -3.82 10.43 16.40
CA SER A 362 -3.77 10.58 14.94
C SER A 362 -4.74 9.67 14.19
N LEU A 363 -4.76 9.77 12.86
CA LEU A 363 -5.53 8.86 12.01
C LEU A 363 -4.63 7.84 11.32
N ASP A 364 -5.08 6.59 11.32
CA ASP A 364 -4.46 5.52 10.54
C ASP A 364 -4.73 5.68 9.03
N TYR A 365 -4.34 4.68 8.23
CA TYR A 365 -4.57 4.71 6.78
C TYR A 365 -6.06 4.56 6.39
N GLN A 366 -6.86 3.96 7.27
CA GLN A 366 -8.28 3.74 7.03
C GLN A 366 -9.13 4.95 7.45
N GLY A 367 -8.59 5.86 8.27
CA GLY A 367 -9.31 6.99 8.85
C GLY A 367 -9.87 6.68 10.25
N ALA A 368 -9.44 5.59 10.88
CA ALA A 368 -9.72 5.29 12.27
C ALA A 368 -8.75 6.04 13.20
N VAL A 369 -9.20 6.32 14.41
CA VAL A 369 -8.38 7.04 15.41
C VAL A 369 -7.35 6.08 16.00
N GLN A 370 -6.09 6.47 15.94
CA GLN A 370 -4.96 5.78 16.53
C GLN A 370 -4.40 6.61 17.69
N ILE A 371 -4.28 6.01 18.87
CA ILE A 371 -3.73 6.64 20.07
C ILE A 371 -2.44 5.91 20.46
N ASP A 372 -1.29 6.54 20.22
CA ASP A 372 0.00 6.00 20.62
C ASP A 372 0.40 6.56 21.99
N ARG A 373 0.17 5.78 23.05
CA ARG A 373 0.55 6.08 24.44
C ARG A 373 2.01 5.73 24.73
N GLY A 374 2.59 6.38 25.73
CA GLY A 374 3.95 6.09 26.22
C GLY A 374 5.08 6.78 25.46
N MET A 375 4.84 7.92 24.81
CA MET A 375 5.82 8.63 23.98
C MET A 375 6.67 9.61 24.79
N VAL A 376 7.98 9.42 24.84
CA VAL A 376 8.93 10.28 25.57
C VAL A 376 9.68 11.15 24.56
N ARG A 377 9.71 12.47 24.79
CA ARG A 377 10.44 13.40 23.92
C ARG A 377 11.96 13.30 24.16
N PRO A 378 12.80 13.55 23.15
CA PRO A 378 14.26 13.52 23.29
C PRO A 378 14.81 14.39 24.43
N GLU A 379 14.20 15.56 24.68
CA GLU A 379 14.58 16.43 25.80
C GLU A 379 14.35 15.78 27.17
N ASP A 380 13.27 15.00 27.30
CA ASP A 380 12.87 14.36 28.56
C ASP A 380 13.68 13.09 28.83
N GLU A 381 14.04 12.36 27.78
CA GLU A 381 14.93 11.20 27.85
C GLU A 381 16.34 11.59 28.36
N ARG A 382 16.86 12.74 27.91
CA ARG A 382 18.16 13.26 28.35
C ARG A 382 18.13 13.67 29.83
N ALA A 383 17.04 14.26 30.30
CA ALA A 383 16.88 14.65 31.70
C ALA A 383 16.87 13.41 32.62
N ILE A 384 16.26 12.31 32.19
CA ILE A 384 16.25 11.04 32.93
C ILE A 384 17.65 10.43 33.01
N ARG A 385 18.40 10.38 31.89
CA ARG A 385 19.79 9.90 31.89
C ARG A 385 20.74 10.75 32.75
N GLN A 386 20.52 12.06 32.81
CA GLN A 386 21.32 12.97 33.64
C GLN A 386 20.98 12.84 35.12
N GLY A 387 19.70 12.68 35.48
CA GLY A 387 19.28 12.44 36.87
C GLY A 387 19.74 11.09 37.44
N ALA A 388 19.73 10.03 36.62
CA ALA A 388 20.28 8.72 36.99
C ALA A 388 21.81 8.78 37.18
N ALA A 389 22.53 9.54 36.34
CA ALA A 389 23.97 9.74 36.47
C ALA A 389 24.36 10.57 37.71
N GLU A 390 23.48 11.45 38.21
CA GLU A 390 23.72 12.20 39.46
C GLU A 390 23.43 11.35 40.71
N GLN A 391 22.47 10.40 40.67
CA GLN A 391 22.21 9.46 41.77
C GLN A 391 23.29 8.38 41.93
N ASP A 392 23.96 7.98 40.83
CA ASP A 392 25.13 7.08 40.88
C ASP A 392 26.46 7.80 41.18
N SER A 393 26.46 9.13 41.32
CA SER A 393 27.70 9.92 41.47
C SER A 393 28.21 10.09 42.91
N ASP A 394 27.47 9.64 43.94
CA ASP A 394 27.89 9.80 45.34
C ASP A 394 28.66 8.59 45.91
N GLY A 395 29.22 7.75 45.03
CA GLY A 395 29.87 6.50 45.45
C GLY A 395 30.93 5.95 44.51
N ALA A 396 31.73 6.78 43.83
CA ALA A 396 32.91 6.26 43.12
C ALA A 396 34.01 7.31 42.91
N THR A 397 34.91 7.43 43.88
CA THR A 397 36.28 7.86 43.61
C THR A 397 37.23 6.83 44.19
N GLU A 398 37.63 5.85 43.38
CA GLU A 398 39.03 5.44 43.28
C GLU A 398 39.25 4.54 42.06
N SER A 399 40.32 4.85 41.34
CA SER A 399 40.64 4.30 40.03
C SER A 399 41.23 2.90 40.16
N THR A 400 40.67 1.91 39.46
CA THR A 400 41.39 0.70 39.09
C THR A 400 41.82 0.82 37.62
N ALA A 401 43.13 0.96 37.44
CA ALA A 401 43.78 0.85 36.15
C ALA A 401 43.69 -0.62 35.67
N GLY A 402 43.02 -0.86 34.54
CA GLY A 402 42.93 -2.20 33.96
C GLY A 402 41.88 -2.42 32.86
N ALA A 403 41.00 -1.45 32.56
CA ALA A 403 40.00 -1.64 31.51
C ALA A 403 40.62 -1.53 30.10
N ARG A 404 40.60 -2.63 29.34
CA ARG A 404 40.98 -2.70 27.91
C ARG A 404 40.30 -1.54 27.15
N LYS A 405 41.06 -0.81 26.32
CA LYS A 405 40.47 0.23 25.47
C LYS A 405 39.45 -0.42 24.52
N PRO A 406 38.21 0.11 24.42
CA PRO A 406 37.19 -0.46 23.56
C PRO A 406 37.62 -0.44 22.09
N MET A 407 37.30 -1.53 21.38
CA MET A 407 37.59 -1.71 19.96
C MET A 407 36.94 -0.59 19.12
N THR A 408 37.57 -0.19 18.02
CA THR A 408 37.01 0.89 17.18
C THR A 408 35.70 0.45 16.53
N ALA A 409 34.74 1.38 16.40
CA ALA A 409 33.44 1.12 15.78
C ALA A 409 33.56 0.53 14.37
N ALA A 410 34.53 0.98 13.59
CA ALA A 410 34.79 0.47 12.24
C ALA A 410 35.28 -0.99 12.24
N LEU A 411 36.17 -1.36 13.17
CA LEU A 411 36.63 -2.74 13.31
C LEU A 411 35.49 -3.64 13.81
N MET A 412 34.63 -3.13 14.69
CA MET A 412 33.45 -3.85 15.19
C MET A 412 32.46 -4.16 14.06
N LEU A 413 32.11 -3.17 13.25
CA LEU A 413 31.25 -3.34 12.08
C LEU A 413 31.80 -4.40 11.12
N ARG A 414 33.10 -4.34 10.82
CA ARG A 414 33.75 -5.30 9.92
C ARG A 414 33.72 -6.72 10.47
N LEU A 415 34.07 -6.94 11.74
CA LEU A 415 34.05 -8.28 12.33
C LEU A 415 32.64 -8.86 12.40
N THR A 416 31.64 -8.06 12.75
CA THR A 416 30.24 -8.53 12.81
C THR A 416 29.61 -8.74 11.43
N ALA A 417 30.06 -8.00 10.42
CA ALA A 417 29.74 -8.30 9.02
C ALA A 417 30.37 -9.62 8.55
N GLN A 418 31.62 -9.92 8.93
CA GLN A 418 32.24 -11.23 8.66
C GLN A 418 31.46 -12.38 9.33
N ARG A 419 31.09 -12.21 10.60
CA ARG A 419 30.24 -13.17 11.33
C ARG A 419 28.90 -13.38 10.64
N THR A 420 28.27 -12.30 10.17
CA THR A 420 27.01 -12.39 9.42
C THR A 420 27.20 -13.24 8.17
N MET A 421 28.26 -13.01 7.39
CA MET A 421 28.51 -13.81 6.18
C MET A 421 28.77 -15.29 6.48
N ALA A 422 29.48 -15.60 7.57
CA ALA A 422 29.67 -16.98 8.00
C ALA A 422 28.35 -17.65 8.41
N LEU A 423 27.47 -16.95 9.15
CA LEU A 423 26.12 -17.44 9.45
C LEU A 423 25.31 -17.73 8.19
N ARG A 424 25.41 -16.88 7.16
CA ARG A 424 24.75 -17.13 5.87
C ARG A 424 25.29 -18.37 5.18
N ALA A 425 26.61 -18.53 5.20
CA ALA A 425 27.27 -19.67 4.58
C ALA A 425 26.94 -21.00 5.28
N GLU A 426 26.78 -21.02 6.60
CA GLU A 426 26.37 -22.22 7.33
C GLU A 426 24.85 -22.49 7.19
N LEU A 427 24.01 -21.44 7.24
CA LEU A 427 22.56 -21.61 7.18
C LEU A 427 22.05 -22.15 5.84
N MET A 428 22.70 -21.77 4.72
CA MET A 428 22.30 -22.26 3.39
C MET A 428 22.54 -23.77 3.19
N GLU A 429 23.38 -24.39 4.03
CA GLU A 429 23.67 -25.82 4.04
C GLU A 429 22.82 -26.59 5.07
N ARG A 430 21.96 -25.90 5.84
CA ARG A 430 21.10 -26.47 6.90
C ARG A 430 19.61 -26.15 6.70
N PRO A 431 18.93 -26.81 5.75
CA PRO A 431 17.50 -26.57 5.49
C PRO A 431 16.59 -26.83 6.67
N ASP A 432 16.97 -27.77 7.55
CA ASP A 432 16.31 -28.07 8.81
C ASP A 432 16.29 -26.84 9.74
N VAL A 433 17.44 -26.21 9.95
CA VAL A 433 17.59 -25.03 10.80
C VAL A 433 16.93 -23.80 10.16
N ALA A 434 17.07 -23.64 8.84
CA ALA A 434 16.47 -22.52 8.12
C ALA A 434 14.94 -22.54 8.14
N LEU A 435 14.33 -23.72 8.05
CA LEU A 435 12.89 -23.88 8.20
C LEU A 435 12.44 -23.48 9.62
N VAL A 436 13.13 -23.97 10.65
CA VAL A 436 12.84 -23.60 12.04
C VAL A 436 12.98 -22.09 12.25
N ALA A 437 14.02 -21.47 11.69
CA ALA A 437 14.23 -20.04 11.81
C ALA A 437 13.10 -19.22 11.14
N ILE A 438 12.63 -19.62 9.94
CA ILE A 438 11.46 -18.98 9.30
C ILE A 438 10.20 -19.18 10.15
N VAL A 439 9.93 -20.41 10.58
CA VAL A 439 8.74 -20.71 11.38
C VAL A 439 8.76 -19.90 12.67
N HIS A 440 9.89 -19.84 13.37
CA HIS A 440 10.07 -18.99 14.54
C HIS A 440 9.79 -17.52 14.22
N ASN A 441 10.31 -17.00 13.11
CA ASN A 441 10.09 -15.62 12.69
C ASN A 441 8.62 -15.31 12.36
N LEU A 442 7.86 -16.26 11.80
CA LEU A 442 6.44 -16.10 11.49
C LEU A 442 5.55 -16.34 12.72
N MET A 443 5.95 -17.27 13.59
CA MET A 443 5.25 -17.64 14.83
C MET A 443 5.37 -16.53 15.88
N ALA A 444 6.53 -15.90 16.02
CA ALA A 444 6.79 -14.92 17.07
C ALA A 444 5.76 -13.77 17.10
N PRO A 445 5.44 -13.10 15.98
CA PRO A 445 4.38 -12.07 15.97
C PRO A 445 2.97 -12.60 16.20
N VAL A 446 2.69 -13.84 15.79
CA VAL A 446 1.35 -14.43 15.87
C VAL A 446 1.01 -14.88 17.30
N PHE A 447 1.97 -15.48 18.01
CA PHE A 447 1.71 -16.14 19.29
C PHE A 447 2.29 -15.39 20.50
N TYR A 448 3.30 -14.55 20.31
CA TYR A 448 4.00 -13.87 21.41
C TYR A 448 3.83 -12.36 21.38
N GLY A 449 2.92 -11.84 20.53
CA GLY A 449 2.54 -10.43 20.54
C GLY A 449 3.70 -9.47 20.23
N THR A 450 4.66 -9.89 19.39
CA THR A 450 5.82 -9.05 19.10
C THR A 450 5.36 -7.80 18.34
N ASN A 451 5.50 -6.64 18.99
CA ASN A 451 5.21 -5.37 18.37
C ASN A 451 6.10 -5.19 17.12
N SER A 452 5.65 -4.49 16.08
CA SER A 452 6.40 -4.37 14.80
C SER A 452 7.83 -3.79 14.92
N TYR A 453 8.24 -3.35 16.12
CA TYR A 453 9.52 -2.74 16.47
C TYR A 453 10.49 -3.68 17.20
N SER A 454 10.02 -4.81 17.73
CA SER A 454 10.83 -5.84 18.38
C SER A 454 10.68 -7.10 17.52
N ARG A 455 11.66 -7.34 16.66
CA ARG A 455 11.73 -8.59 15.89
C ARG A 455 12.70 -9.49 16.67
N PRO A 456 12.23 -10.53 17.37
CA PRO A 456 13.09 -11.43 18.13
C PRO A 456 13.85 -12.41 17.23
N SER A 457 14.17 -12.00 16.01
CA SER A 457 14.70 -12.87 14.96
C SER A 457 15.81 -12.15 14.22
N ALA A 458 16.90 -12.88 13.97
CA ALA A 458 17.97 -12.43 13.09
C ALA A 458 17.57 -12.45 11.61
N LEU A 459 16.40 -13.03 11.26
CA LEU A 459 15.85 -13.05 9.90
C LEU A 459 14.99 -11.82 9.62
N GLU A 460 15.43 -11.00 8.66
CA GLU A 460 14.59 -9.94 8.12
C GLU A 460 13.81 -10.47 6.90
N ILE A 461 12.58 -10.99 7.10
CA ILE A 461 11.70 -11.41 5.99
C ILE A 461 11.15 -10.15 5.26
N SER A 462 12.03 -9.49 4.52
CA SER A 462 11.76 -8.45 3.53
C SER A 462 12.94 -8.43 2.57
N VAL A 463 12.69 -8.61 1.28
CA VAL A 463 13.72 -8.63 0.24
C VAL A 463 13.70 -7.29 -0.51
N ASP A 464 14.07 -6.20 0.17
CA ASP A 464 14.50 -4.98 -0.53
C ASP A 464 16.02 -5.03 -0.71
N GLN A 465 16.48 -5.18 -1.95
CA GLN A 465 17.90 -5.22 -2.27
C GLN A 465 18.60 -3.85 -2.10
N ARG A 466 17.84 -2.75 -2.02
CA ARG A 466 18.43 -1.39 -1.98
C ARG A 466 18.99 -1.00 -0.62
N GLY A 467 18.47 -1.58 0.47
CA GLY A 467 18.96 -1.35 1.85
C GLY A 467 20.05 -2.31 2.32
N ARG A 468 20.18 -3.48 1.68
CA ARG A 468 21.03 -4.60 2.14
C ARG A 468 22.53 -4.41 1.92
N ALA A 469 22.93 -3.61 0.94
CA ALA A 469 24.35 -3.36 0.66
C ALA A 469 25.00 -2.59 1.83
N ALA A 470 24.37 -1.52 2.31
CA ALA A 470 25.01 -0.59 3.24
C ALA A 470 25.42 -1.19 4.60
N ALA A 471 24.73 -2.23 5.10
CA ALA A 471 25.09 -2.88 6.37
C ALA A 471 26.23 -3.91 6.23
N LEU A 472 26.44 -4.46 5.02
CA LEU A 472 27.46 -5.48 4.71
C LEU A 472 28.61 -4.94 3.83
N ASP A 473 28.56 -3.66 3.42
CA ASP A 473 29.59 -2.94 2.66
C ASP A 473 30.85 -2.60 3.50
N ALA A 474 31.14 -3.35 4.56
CA ALA A 474 32.37 -3.17 5.32
C ALA A 474 33.60 -3.53 4.47
N GLU A 475 34.68 -2.76 4.61
CA GLU A 475 35.93 -2.99 3.89
C GLU A 475 36.45 -4.42 4.14
N GLY A 476 36.76 -5.16 3.07
CA GLY A 476 37.27 -6.54 3.12
C GLY A 476 36.22 -7.66 3.16
N ILE A 477 34.92 -7.36 3.11
CA ILE A 477 33.86 -8.40 3.05
C ILE A 477 33.81 -9.07 1.68
N GLU A 478 33.94 -8.33 0.58
CA GLU A 478 33.85 -8.88 -0.78
C GLU A 478 34.92 -9.95 -1.09
N GLY A 479 36.06 -9.92 -0.39
CA GLY A 479 37.14 -10.89 -0.56
C GLY A 479 37.11 -12.08 0.40
N CYS A 480 36.14 -12.17 1.32
CA CYS A 480 36.18 -13.21 2.36
C CYS A 480 35.60 -14.57 1.88
N ALA A 481 36.10 -15.66 2.47
CA ALA A 481 35.72 -17.02 2.08
C ALA A 481 34.21 -17.29 2.23
N ALA A 482 33.58 -16.78 3.29
CA ALA A 482 32.15 -16.94 3.51
C ALA A 482 31.30 -16.22 2.44
N LYS A 483 31.72 -15.02 2.00
CA LYS A 483 31.06 -14.29 0.92
C LYS A 483 31.23 -14.97 -0.43
N GLN A 484 32.40 -15.54 -0.70
CA GLN A 484 32.61 -16.34 -1.90
C GLN A 484 31.67 -17.55 -1.91
N ALA A 485 31.56 -18.29 -0.80
CA ALA A 485 30.66 -19.44 -0.69
C ALA A 485 29.18 -19.06 -0.96
N VAL A 486 28.72 -17.93 -0.40
CA VAL A 486 27.36 -17.42 -0.66
C VAL A 486 27.17 -17.02 -2.13
N THR A 487 28.17 -16.38 -2.74
CA THR A 487 28.14 -15.98 -4.16
C THR A 487 28.11 -17.20 -5.09
N ASP A 488 28.91 -18.23 -4.81
CA ASP A 488 28.94 -19.47 -5.57
C ASP A 488 27.58 -20.18 -5.49
N ARG A 489 26.99 -20.22 -4.28
CA ARG A 489 25.65 -20.78 -4.06
C ARG A 489 24.57 -19.99 -4.81
N HIS A 490 24.68 -18.66 -4.87
CA HIS A 490 23.78 -17.82 -5.67
C HIS A 490 23.86 -18.16 -7.16
N GLY A 491 25.07 -18.24 -7.71
CA GLY A 491 25.30 -18.62 -9.11
C GLY A 491 24.77 -20.02 -9.43
N TRP A 492 24.93 -20.96 -8.50
CA TRP A 492 24.38 -22.32 -8.61
C TRP A 492 22.85 -22.33 -8.72
N TRP A 493 22.13 -21.49 -7.97
CA TRP A 493 20.68 -21.33 -8.07
C TRP A 493 20.25 -20.61 -9.35
N LEU A 494 20.98 -19.58 -9.76
CA LEU A 494 20.66 -18.80 -10.97
C LEU A 494 20.68 -19.66 -12.24
N LEU A 495 21.49 -20.72 -12.28
CA LEU A 495 21.53 -21.68 -13.39
C LEU A 495 20.34 -22.66 -13.42
N ARG A 496 19.55 -22.74 -12.34
CA ARG A 496 18.45 -23.72 -12.17
C ARG A 496 17.07 -23.07 -12.17
N ILE A 497 16.97 -21.85 -11.65
CA ILE A 497 15.73 -21.09 -11.59
C ILE A 497 15.41 -20.52 -12.98
N PRO A 498 14.13 -20.54 -13.43
CA PRO A 498 13.73 -19.92 -14.68
C PRO A 498 14.13 -18.44 -14.76
N ALA A 499 14.56 -18.00 -15.95
CA ALA A 499 14.98 -16.61 -16.17
C ALA A 499 13.80 -15.62 -16.10
N ALA A 500 12.58 -16.08 -16.42
CA ALA A 500 11.39 -15.26 -16.38
C ALA A 500 10.63 -15.47 -15.06
N HIS A 501 10.47 -14.40 -14.28
CA HIS A 501 9.79 -14.45 -12.97
C HIS A 501 8.38 -15.07 -13.01
N HIS A 502 7.64 -14.90 -14.11
CA HIS A 502 6.28 -15.44 -14.23
C HIS A 502 6.26 -16.98 -14.39
N GLU A 503 7.36 -17.59 -14.81
CA GLU A 503 7.52 -19.05 -14.93
C GLU A 503 7.96 -19.69 -13.60
N ALA A 504 8.45 -18.88 -12.66
CA ALA A 504 9.01 -19.38 -11.40
C ALA A 504 7.97 -20.08 -10.52
N TRP A 505 6.70 -19.64 -10.55
CA TRP A 505 5.64 -20.24 -9.75
C TRP A 505 5.35 -21.68 -10.16
N GLU A 506 5.16 -21.92 -11.46
CA GLU A 506 4.91 -23.27 -11.98
C GLU A 506 6.12 -24.17 -11.75
N TRP A 507 7.33 -23.66 -12.02
CA TRP A 507 8.56 -24.41 -11.76
C TRP A 507 8.71 -24.83 -10.28
N LEU A 508 8.41 -23.94 -9.32
CA LEU A 508 8.46 -24.26 -7.89
C LEU A 508 7.48 -25.38 -7.52
N MET A 509 6.27 -25.37 -8.07
CA MET A 509 5.26 -26.41 -7.83
C MET A 509 5.67 -27.79 -8.37
N GLU A 510 6.59 -27.83 -9.32
CA GLU A 510 7.11 -29.07 -9.92
C GLU A 510 8.35 -29.63 -9.21
N GLN A 511 8.98 -28.86 -8.31
CA GLN A 511 10.18 -29.32 -7.61
C GLN A 511 9.85 -30.30 -6.48
N ASP A 512 10.82 -31.17 -6.16
CA ASP A 512 10.74 -32.00 -4.95
C ASP A 512 10.94 -31.16 -3.68
N GLN A 513 10.53 -31.74 -2.56
CA GLN A 513 10.58 -31.07 -1.26
C GLN A 513 12.02 -30.75 -0.83
N GLU A 514 12.99 -31.59 -1.20
CA GLU A 514 14.42 -31.37 -0.89
C GLU A 514 14.94 -30.11 -1.58
N THR A 515 14.63 -29.93 -2.87
CA THR A 515 15.00 -28.76 -3.66
C THR A 515 14.34 -27.50 -3.11
N ILE A 516 13.04 -27.58 -2.77
CA ILE A 516 12.31 -26.45 -2.17
C ILE A 516 12.92 -26.04 -0.83
N LEU A 517 13.20 -27.00 0.05
CA LEU A 517 13.81 -26.73 1.35
C LEU A 517 15.22 -26.17 1.21
N SER A 518 16.01 -26.66 0.25
CA SER A 518 17.34 -26.12 -0.05
C SER A 518 17.28 -24.69 -0.58
N LEU A 519 16.31 -24.37 -1.43
CA LEU A 519 16.10 -23.01 -1.94
C LEU A 519 15.61 -22.08 -0.83
N LEU A 520 14.71 -22.56 0.02
CA LEU A 520 14.26 -21.87 1.22
C LEU A 520 15.46 -21.56 2.12
N ALA A 521 16.33 -22.54 2.40
CA ALA A 521 17.53 -22.33 3.20
C ALA A 521 18.44 -21.23 2.65
N TYR A 522 18.67 -21.24 1.33
CA TYR A 522 19.44 -20.19 0.67
C TYR A 522 18.77 -18.80 0.79
N CYS A 523 17.46 -18.71 0.51
CA CYS A 523 16.71 -17.46 0.61
C CYS A 523 16.68 -16.91 2.04
N THR A 524 16.50 -17.78 3.03
CA THR A 524 16.57 -17.47 4.46
C THR A 524 17.95 -16.97 4.86
N ALA A 525 19.02 -17.64 4.41
CA ALA A 525 20.37 -17.18 4.66
C ALA A 525 20.59 -15.73 4.18
N GLN A 526 20.00 -15.33 3.06
CA GLN A 526 20.13 -13.94 2.57
C GLN A 526 19.48 -12.88 3.49
N THR A 527 18.67 -13.28 4.48
CA THR A 527 18.01 -12.37 5.41
C THR A 527 18.71 -12.25 6.76
N VAL A 528 19.72 -13.09 7.04
CA VAL A 528 20.45 -13.06 8.32
C VAL A 528 21.26 -11.77 8.45
N ASN A 529 21.15 -11.11 9.59
CA ASN A 529 21.87 -9.88 9.91
C ASN A 529 22.34 -9.85 11.38
N ALA A 530 23.64 -10.02 11.61
CA ALA A 530 24.26 -9.97 12.94
C ALA A 530 25.22 -8.76 13.09
N VAL A 531 25.08 -7.73 12.24
CA VAL A 531 25.98 -6.56 12.23
C VAL A 531 25.70 -5.66 13.43
N ARG A 532 26.75 -5.35 14.20
CA ARG A 532 26.67 -4.47 15.37
C ARG A 532 27.10 -3.05 15.01
N HIS A 533 26.15 -2.12 15.03
CA HIS A 533 26.38 -0.69 14.92
C HIS A 533 26.64 -0.04 16.29
N PRO A 534 27.24 1.18 16.33
CA PRO A 534 27.58 1.86 17.58
C PRO A 534 26.41 2.16 18.52
N HIS A 535 25.18 2.18 18.00
CA HIS A 535 23.96 2.45 18.77
C HIS A 535 23.27 1.19 19.27
N ASN A 536 23.75 -0.02 18.91
CA ASN A 536 23.16 -1.27 19.39
C ASN A 536 23.65 -1.59 20.81
N THR A 537 22.70 -1.89 21.70
CA THR A 537 22.97 -2.38 23.05
C THR A 537 23.20 -3.90 23.03
N GLU A 538 23.64 -4.46 24.16
CA GLU A 538 23.80 -5.92 24.31
C GLU A 538 22.46 -6.65 24.39
N SER A 539 21.40 -5.94 24.83
CA SER A 539 20.01 -6.41 24.85
C SER A 539 19.29 -6.32 23.51
N ASP A 540 19.99 -5.97 22.41
CA ASP A 540 19.40 -5.91 21.08
C ASP A 540 18.93 -7.30 20.65
N GLU A 541 17.62 -7.49 20.57
CA GLU A 541 16.99 -8.80 20.34
C GLU A 541 17.44 -9.49 19.05
N ARG A 542 17.79 -8.71 18.01
CA ARG A 542 18.33 -9.26 16.77
C ARG A 542 19.72 -9.84 17.00
N LEU A 543 20.57 -9.18 17.81
CA LEU A 543 21.88 -9.70 18.17
C LEU A 543 21.76 -10.95 19.06
N VAL A 544 20.83 -10.95 20.02
CA VAL A 544 20.51 -12.13 20.83
C VAL A 544 20.07 -13.30 19.96
N ALA A 545 19.09 -13.09 19.06
CA ALA A 545 18.63 -14.11 18.14
C ALA A 545 19.73 -14.59 17.17
N SER A 546 20.69 -13.72 16.82
CA SER A 546 21.84 -14.11 16.00
C SER A 546 22.78 -15.06 16.73
N ASN A 547 22.87 -14.96 18.07
CA ASN A 547 23.64 -15.88 18.89
C ASN A 547 22.93 -17.23 19.03
N ASP A 548 21.62 -17.24 19.21
CA ASP A 548 20.82 -18.48 19.22
C ASP A 548 20.91 -19.22 17.89
N LEU A 549 20.88 -18.47 16.78
CA LEU A 549 21.09 -19.01 15.44
C LEU A 549 22.51 -19.58 15.28
N ALA A 550 23.53 -18.85 15.75
CA ALA A 550 24.92 -19.32 15.72
C ALA A 550 25.11 -20.63 16.50
N ALA A 551 24.50 -20.72 17.69
CA ALA A 551 24.52 -21.93 18.52
C ALA A 551 23.81 -23.10 17.84
N SER A 552 22.64 -22.85 17.24
CA SER A 552 21.86 -23.87 16.52
C SER A 552 22.58 -24.40 15.28
N LEU A 553 23.36 -23.56 14.62
CA LEU A 553 24.20 -23.94 13.47
C LEU A 553 25.51 -24.61 13.88
N GLY A 554 25.93 -24.49 15.16
CA GLY A 554 27.28 -24.87 15.59
C GLY A 554 28.35 -24.05 14.87
N LEU A 555 28.14 -22.74 14.74
CA LEU A 555 29.02 -21.84 13.98
C LEU A 555 30.44 -21.86 14.55
N ASP A 556 31.38 -22.38 13.76
CA ASP A 556 32.81 -22.24 13.99
C ASP A 556 33.39 -21.14 13.09
N MET A 557 33.71 -19.98 13.69
CA MET A 557 34.29 -18.87 12.96
C MET A 557 35.74 -19.12 12.50
N ALA A 558 36.47 -20.05 13.11
CA ALA A 558 37.85 -20.37 12.70
C ALA A 558 37.92 -21.03 11.31
N LYS A 559 36.81 -21.64 10.85
CA LYS A 559 36.65 -22.13 9.47
C LYS A 559 36.60 -21.00 8.44
N TRP A 560 36.12 -19.82 8.83
CA TRP A 560 35.77 -18.73 7.91
C TRP A 560 36.67 -17.50 8.03
N TRP A 561 37.46 -17.39 9.08
CA TRP A 561 38.20 -16.19 9.43
C TRP A 561 39.56 -16.47 10.07
N GLU A 562 40.57 -15.67 9.70
CA GLU A 562 41.92 -15.71 10.28
C GLU A 562 42.41 -14.30 10.66
N PRO A 563 43.24 -14.18 11.72
CA PRO A 563 43.81 -12.90 12.15
C PRO A 563 45.02 -12.50 11.30
N THR A 564 44.77 -11.80 10.19
CA THR A 564 45.81 -11.26 9.30
C THR A 564 46.06 -9.78 9.55
N ALA A 565 47.11 -9.22 8.93
CA ALA A 565 47.36 -7.78 8.90
C ALA A 565 46.12 -6.99 8.44
N GLU A 566 45.45 -7.47 7.40
CA GLU A 566 44.30 -6.81 6.77
C GLU A 566 43.03 -6.92 7.64
N THR A 567 42.76 -8.09 8.22
CA THR A 567 41.50 -8.35 8.94
C THR A 567 41.47 -7.76 10.35
N TYR A 568 42.59 -7.84 11.10
CA TYR A 568 42.62 -7.46 12.52
C TYR A 568 43.92 -6.77 12.96
N LEU A 569 45.08 -7.39 12.69
CA LEU A 569 46.33 -7.07 13.37
C LEU A 569 46.84 -5.64 13.10
N ALA A 570 46.65 -5.08 11.89
CA ALA A 570 47.04 -3.68 11.63
C ALA A 570 46.12 -2.66 12.32
N SER A 571 44.87 -3.06 12.59
CA SER A 571 43.78 -2.19 13.05
C SER A 571 43.72 -2.03 14.57
N VAL A 572 44.46 -2.85 15.32
CA VAL A 572 44.51 -2.83 16.79
C VAL A 572 45.84 -2.24 17.31
N PRO A 573 45.90 -1.78 18.58
CA PRO A 573 47.15 -1.35 19.19
C PRO A 573 48.05 -2.55 19.55
N LYS A 574 49.33 -2.28 19.85
CA LYS A 574 50.36 -3.34 19.98
C LYS A 574 50.08 -4.30 21.14
N ASP A 575 49.51 -3.78 22.23
CA ASP A 575 49.06 -4.54 23.39
C ASP A 575 48.06 -5.62 23.00
N ALA A 576 47.02 -5.26 22.23
CA ALA A 576 46.03 -6.21 21.75
C ALA A 576 46.62 -7.29 20.81
N ILE A 577 47.64 -6.96 20.01
CA ILE A 577 48.34 -7.96 19.17
C ILE A 577 49.11 -8.95 20.05
N LEU A 578 49.79 -8.46 21.10
CA LEU A 578 50.54 -9.31 22.01
C LEU A 578 49.61 -10.20 22.85
N ASP A 579 48.45 -9.68 23.26
CA ASP A 579 47.42 -10.46 23.94
C ASP A 579 46.87 -11.58 23.03
N ALA A 580 46.60 -11.28 21.76
CA ALA A 580 46.19 -12.29 20.79
C ALA A 580 47.24 -13.40 20.62
N VAL A 581 48.53 -13.06 20.51
CA VAL A 581 49.62 -14.04 20.42
C VAL A 581 49.79 -14.82 21.74
N ARG A 582 49.59 -14.17 22.89
CA ARG A 582 49.67 -14.81 24.20
C ARG A 582 48.61 -15.88 24.35
N GLU A 583 47.39 -15.59 23.91
CA GLU A 583 46.23 -16.48 23.99
C GLU A 583 46.26 -17.57 22.92
N GLY A 584 46.52 -17.20 21.66
CA GLY A 584 46.48 -18.14 20.53
C GLY A 584 47.73 -19.01 20.36
N VAL A 585 48.87 -18.63 20.95
CA VAL A 585 50.15 -19.34 20.74
C VAL A 585 50.83 -19.68 22.07
N SER A 586 51.32 -18.67 22.80
CA SER A 586 51.86 -18.83 24.16
C SER A 586 52.32 -17.49 24.74
N PRO A 587 52.40 -17.36 26.09
CA PRO A 587 53.01 -16.19 26.75
C PRO A 587 54.45 -15.93 26.31
N GLU A 588 55.25 -16.98 26.17
CA GLU A 588 56.64 -16.89 25.72
C GLU A 588 56.75 -16.34 24.30
N ALA A 589 55.83 -16.73 23.41
CA ALA A 589 55.76 -16.18 22.06
C ALA A 589 55.43 -14.68 22.07
N ALA A 590 54.52 -14.23 22.92
CA ALA A 590 54.19 -12.80 23.04
C ALA A 590 55.37 -11.98 23.58
N ASP A 591 56.07 -12.46 24.60
CA ASP A 591 57.21 -11.76 25.20
C ASP A 591 58.37 -11.59 24.20
N ASN A 592 58.58 -12.58 23.33
CA ASN A 592 59.57 -12.51 22.23
C ASN A 592 59.26 -11.40 21.22
N LEU A 593 58.01 -10.96 21.11
CA LEU A 593 57.57 -9.94 20.15
C LEU A 593 57.40 -8.55 20.78
N ALA A 594 57.41 -8.44 22.10
CA ALA A 594 57.04 -7.22 22.84
C ALA A 594 57.83 -5.96 22.42
N ASN A 595 59.11 -6.13 22.07
CA ASN A 595 60.01 -5.03 21.72
C ASN A 595 59.99 -4.65 20.22
N MET A 596 59.19 -5.33 19.39
CA MET A 596 59.14 -5.08 17.95
C MET A 596 58.40 -3.77 17.61
N LYS A 597 58.77 -3.17 16.47
CA LYS A 597 58.01 -2.06 15.86
C LYS A 597 56.70 -2.59 15.27
N LYS A 598 55.64 -1.77 15.24
CA LYS A 598 54.26 -2.22 14.91
C LYS A 598 54.18 -3.01 13.58
N ALA A 599 54.84 -2.54 12.52
CA ALA A 599 54.83 -3.24 11.24
C ALA A 599 55.49 -4.63 11.29
N ALA A 600 56.62 -4.77 12.01
CA ALA A 600 57.28 -6.06 12.19
C ALA A 600 56.50 -6.99 13.14
N LEU A 601 55.89 -6.41 14.18
CA LEU A 601 55.00 -7.13 15.11
C LEU A 601 53.80 -7.73 14.38
N VAL A 602 53.16 -6.96 13.49
CA VAL A 602 52.01 -7.44 12.69
C VAL A 602 52.40 -8.63 11.80
N ALA A 603 53.50 -8.51 11.05
CA ALA A 603 53.95 -9.57 10.14
C ALA A 603 54.32 -10.87 10.88
N GLU A 604 54.99 -10.76 12.03
CA GLU A 604 55.39 -11.93 12.83
C GLU A 604 54.22 -12.52 13.63
N ALA A 605 53.28 -11.68 14.10
CA ALA A 605 52.06 -12.14 14.76
C ALA A 605 51.15 -12.91 13.79
N GLU A 606 51.00 -12.43 12.55
CA GLU A 606 50.23 -13.11 11.50
C GLU A 606 50.79 -14.51 11.22
N LEU A 607 52.11 -14.64 11.10
CA LEU A 607 52.75 -15.94 10.86
C LEU A 607 52.56 -16.92 12.04
N ARG A 608 52.56 -16.43 13.28
CA ARG A 608 52.42 -17.28 14.47
C ARG A 608 50.98 -17.64 14.79
N LEU A 609 50.03 -16.75 14.49
CA LEU A 609 48.60 -16.99 14.69
C LEU A 609 47.95 -17.75 13.53
N ALA A 610 48.63 -17.86 12.37
CA ALA A 610 48.17 -18.67 11.26
C ALA A 610 47.90 -20.12 11.70
N GLY A 611 46.68 -20.61 11.47
CA GLY A 611 46.25 -21.95 11.85
C GLY A 611 46.09 -22.19 13.36
N SER A 612 46.19 -21.16 14.21
CA SER A 612 46.02 -21.32 15.66
C SER A 612 44.54 -21.42 16.08
N GLY A 613 43.61 -21.09 15.18
CA GLY A 613 42.18 -21.02 15.47
C GLY A 613 41.78 -19.85 16.38
N TRP A 614 42.69 -18.91 16.65
CA TRP A 614 42.42 -17.79 17.54
C TRP A 614 41.43 -16.80 16.91
N LEU A 615 40.46 -16.34 17.72
CA LEU A 615 39.40 -15.42 17.30
C LEU A 615 39.31 -14.22 18.25
N PRO A 616 39.07 -12.99 17.74
CA PRO A 616 38.74 -11.85 18.59
C PRO A 616 37.34 -12.03 19.19
N VAL A 617 37.12 -11.45 20.38
CA VAL A 617 35.88 -11.61 21.19
C VAL A 617 34.59 -11.61 20.37
N PRO A 618 34.31 -10.65 19.45
CA PRO A 618 33.03 -10.63 18.77
C PRO A 618 32.80 -11.74 17.73
N LEU A 619 33.84 -12.51 17.40
CA LEU A 619 33.75 -13.70 16.55
C LEU A 619 33.61 -14.99 17.36
N ARG A 620 33.83 -14.97 18.67
CA ARG A 620 33.72 -16.15 19.53
C ARG A 620 32.26 -16.59 19.69
N SER A 621 32.03 -17.83 20.13
CA SER A 621 30.69 -18.23 20.52
C SER A 621 30.27 -17.50 21.80
N HIS A 622 28.97 -17.34 22.02
CA HIS A 622 28.46 -16.68 23.23
C HIS A 622 28.74 -17.50 24.50
N LEU A 623 28.86 -18.83 24.37
CA LEU A 623 29.23 -19.74 25.46
C LEU A 623 30.68 -19.52 25.89
N ASP A 624 31.61 -19.38 24.93
CA ASP A 624 33.02 -19.08 25.21
C ASP A 624 33.18 -17.72 25.93
N GLN A 625 32.32 -16.74 25.60
CA GLN A 625 32.35 -15.42 26.22
C GLN A 625 31.83 -15.43 27.67
N GLN A 626 30.81 -16.25 27.96
CA GLN A 626 30.28 -16.42 29.32
C GLN A 626 31.26 -17.19 30.24
N GLU A 627 32.01 -18.15 29.69
CA GLU A 627 33.05 -18.88 30.44
C GLU A 627 34.25 -17.96 30.80
N GLU A 628 34.65 -17.04 29.91
CA GLU A 628 35.72 -16.05 30.19
C GLU A 628 35.29 -14.95 31.19
N GLU A 629 34.00 -14.61 31.27
CA GLU A 629 33.48 -13.72 32.33
C GLU A 629 33.43 -14.40 33.70
N ALA A 630 33.22 -15.72 33.74
CA ALA A 630 33.24 -16.52 34.96
C ALA A 630 34.67 -16.80 35.50
N ASP A 631 35.69 -16.79 34.63
CA ASP A 631 37.10 -17.06 34.99
C ASP A 631 37.88 -15.78 35.39
N GLN A 632 37.23 -14.62 35.42
CA GLN A 632 37.77 -13.41 36.06
C GLN A 632 37.68 -13.56 37.58
N PRO A 633 38.74 -13.24 38.36
CA PRO A 633 38.70 -13.41 39.80
C PRO A 633 37.58 -12.55 40.39
N ALA A 634 36.53 -13.22 40.89
CA ALA A 634 35.47 -12.58 41.66
C ALA A 634 36.12 -11.71 42.75
N ALA A 635 35.83 -10.41 42.71
CA ALA A 635 36.11 -9.54 43.84
C ALA A 635 35.46 -10.19 45.06
N GLN A 636 36.28 -10.49 46.07
CA GLN A 636 35.82 -11.04 47.33
C GLN A 636 34.81 -10.07 47.94
N ASP A 637 33.54 -10.41 47.85
CA ASP A 637 32.49 -9.85 48.67
C ASP A 637 32.61 -10.50 50.05
N ASP A 638 33.36 -9.86 50.93
CA ASP A 638 33.44 -10.22 52.34
C ASP A 638 32.10 -9.89 53.03
N GLY A 639 31.16 -10.82 52.88
CA GLY A 639 30.25 -11.30 53.91
C GLY A 639 29.42 -10.29 54.71
N GLN A 640 28.13 -10.23 54.37
CA GLN A 640 27.07 -10.26 55.38
C GLN A 640 26.14 -11.46 55.15
N SER A 641 26.56 -12.59 55.73
CA SER A 641 25.76 -13.77 56.06
C SER A 641 25.32 -13.61 57.54
N LEU A 642 24.16 -13.96 58.08
CA LEU A 642 22.99 -14.76 57.72
C LEU A 642 21.85 -14.29 58.63
N ASN A 643 20.59 -14.55 58.25
CA ASN A 643 19.69 -15.17 59.22
C ASN A 643 18.77 -16.18 58.52
N ALA A 644 19.10 -17.45 58.71
CA ALA A 644 18.25 -18.60 58.46
C ALA A 644 17.93 -19.25 59.81
N ALA A 645 16.64 -19.41 60.10
CA ALA A 645 16.05 -20.38 61.05
C ALA A 645 14.52 -20.21 60.97
N ALA A 646 13.65 -21.21 61.06
CA ALA A 646 13.72 -22.66 60.94
C ALA A 646 12.25 -23.16 60.91
N THR A 647 12.01 -24.15 60.06
CA THR A 647 11.08 -25.31 60.17
C THR A 647 10.02 -25.42 61.29
N ASP A 648 8.83 -25.88 60.84
CA ASP A 648 7.97 -26.96 61.37
C ASP A 648 6.65 -26.68 62.15
N ASP A 649 5.55 -27.08 61.47
CA ASP A 649 4.56 -28.12 61.83
C ASP A 649 3.30 -27.84 62.70
N HIS A 650 2.21 -28.53 62.30
CA HIS A 650 0.86 -28.79 62.86
C HIS A 650 -0.24 -27.71 62.67
N GLY A 651 -1.48 -28.01 62.22
CA GLY A 651 -2.14 -29.27 61.83
C GLY A 651 -3.68 -29.15 61.89
N ALA A 652 -4.37 -29.88 60.99
CA ALA A 652 -5.77 -30.40 61.03
C ALA A 652 -6.96 -29.38 61.04
N ASP A 653 -8.14 -29.62 60.47
CA ASP A 653 -8.82 -30.88 60.10
C ASP A 653 -10.06 -30.62 59.21
N ARG A 654 -10.44 -31.64 58.41
CA ARG A 654 -11.78 -32.16 58.05
C ARG A 654 -11.71 -32.88 56.69
N HIS A 655 -11.44 -34.19 56.69
CA HIS A 655 -12.41 -35.31 56.68
C HIS A 655 -12.95 -35.60 55.26
N ASP A 656 -13.04 -36.81 54.73
CA ASP A 656 -12.80 -38.18 55.24
C ASP A 656 -12.92 -39.10 53.98
N ASP A 657 -12.00 -40.05 53.79
CA ASP A 657 -12.26 -41.51 53.78
C ASP A 657 -12.60 -42.15 52.41
N ARG A 658 -11.68 -42.98 51.86
CA ARG A 658 -11.76 -44.47 51.89
C ARG A 658 -11.08 -45.23 50.74
N HIS A 659 -10.30 -46.24 51.17
CA HIS A 659 -9.93 -47.53 50.57
C HIS A 659 -8.96 -47.54 49.37
N GLN A 660 -7.68 -47.89 49.56
CA GLN A 660 -7.06 -49.23 49.74
C GLN A 660 -6.67 -49.95 48.43
N ASN A 661 -5.37 -49.86 48.11
CA ASN A 661 -4.41 -50.93 47.80
C ASN A 661 -4.86 -52.18 47.01
N GLN A 662 -4.23 -52.45 45.84
CA GLN A 662 -3.52 -53.70 45.46
C GLN A 662 -3.40 -53.86 43.92
N GLU A 663 -2.17 -54.02 43.42
CA GLU A 663 -1.86 -54.91 42.27
C GLU A 663 -1.73 -56.37 42.82
N PRO A 664 -1.73 -57.50 42.03
CA PRO A 664 -1.38 -57.66 40.60
C PRO A 664 -2.12 -58.78 39.78
N ALA A 665 -1.73 -58.91 38.49
CA ALA A 665 -1.60 -60.11 37.62
C ALA A 665 -2.78 -60.98 37.10
N ASP A 666 -2.78 -61.14 35.77
CA ASP A 666 -3.06 -62.29 34.86
C ASP A 666 -4.36 -63.14 34.89
N THR A 667 -4.99 -63.28 33.69
CA THR A 667 -5.23 -64.55 32.91
C THR A 667 -6.65 -64.69 32.28
N GLU A 668 -6.68 -64.83 30.92
CA GLU A 668 -7.66 -65.55 30.04
C GLU A 668 -9.16 -65.13 29.97
N ALA A 669 -9.95 -65.21 28.88
CA ALA A 669 -9.80 -65.48 27.44
C ALA A 669 -11.18 -65.28 26.72
N HIS A 670 -11.18 -64.63 25.53
CA HIS A 670 -12.01 -64.81 24.29
C HIS A 670 -13.57 -64.69 24.27
N PRO A 671 -14.24 -64.56 23.08
CA PRO A 671 -13.91 -63.86 21.80
C PRO A 671 -15.12 -63.10 21.15
N THR A 672 -14.88 -62.32 20.08
CA THR A 672 -15.69 -62.14 18.81
C THR A 672 -15.13 -60.90 18.10
N ASP A 673 -14.35 -61.05 17.02
CA ASP A 673 -14.76 -61.19 15.61
C ASP A 673 -15.46 -59.95 15.04
N THR A 674 -14.72 -59.10 14.31
CA THR A 674 -15.08 -58.65 12.95
C THR A 674 -13.84 -58.04 12.27
N THR A 675 -13.33 -58.76 11.27
CA THR A 675 -12.31 -58.36 10.29
C THR A 675 -12.88 -57.48 9.17
N VAL A 676 -12.16 -56.43 8.73
CA VAL A 676 -12.03 -56.06 7.31
C VAL A 676 -10.65 -55.42 7.08
N ASP A 677 -9.87 -56.01 6.17
CA ASP A 677 -8.54 -55.60 5.67
C ASP A 677 -8.70 -54.98 4.24
N PRO A 678 -7.73 -54.20 3.70
CA PRO A 678 -7.87 -53.33 2.53
C PRO A 678 -7.34 -53.96 1.23
N LEU A 679 -7.72 -53.38 0.07
CA LEU A 679 -6.93 -53.17 -1.16
C LEU A 679 -7.84 -53.06 -2.40
N ALA A 680 -7.53 -52.10 -3.28
CA ALA A 680 -7.34 -52.26 -4.74
C ALA A 680 -7.91 -51.10 -5.59
N LEU A 681 -7.01 -50.41 -6.30
CA LEU A 681 -7.29 -49.61 -7.51
C LEU A 681 -7.40 -50.54 -8.74
N PRO A 682 -8.25 -50.23 -9.74
CA PRO A 682 -8.35 -51.02 -10.97
C PRO A 682 -7.38 -50.54 -12.08
N PRO A 683 -7.11 -51.39 -13.10
CA PRO A 683 -6.01 -51.19 -14.06
C PRO A 683 -6.41 -50.40 -15.30
N ALA A 684 -5.36 -49.94 -16.00
CA ALA A 684 -5.37 -49.23 -17.27
C ALA A 684 -5.89 -50.10 -18.43
N ASP A 685 -6.68 -49.46 -19.31
CA ASP A 685 -7.10 -50.03 -20.59
C ASP A 685 -6.41 -49.27 -21.74
N GLN A 686 -5.71 -50.02 -22.58
CA GLN A 686 -5.08 -49.58 -23.82
C GLN A 686 -6.03 -49.93 -24.97
N ASP A 687 -6.53 -48.92 -25.69
CA ASP A 687 -7.05 -49.12 -27.03
C ASP A 687 -6.42 -48.12 -27.99
N ALA A 688 -5.81 -48.67 -29.04
CA ALA A 688 -5.14 -47.98 -30.12
C ALA A 688 -6.12 -47.61 -31.25
N HIS A 689 -5.96 -46.44 -31.87
CA HIS A 689 -5.83 -46.28 -33.34
C HIS A 689 -5.52 -44.81 -33.72
N PRO A 690 -4.92 -44.55 -34.90
CA PRO A 690 -4.03 -43.42 -35.21
C PRO A 690 -4.64 -42.43 -36.24
N ILE A 691 -3.79 -41.56 -36.83
CA ILE A 691 -4.00 -40.69 -38.04
C ILE A 691 -4.37 -39.23 -37.66
N ALA A 692 -3.79 -38.13 -38.16
CA ALA A 692 -2.66 -37.85 -39.05
C ALA A 692 -2.25 -36.36 -38.94
N LEU A 693 -0.98 -36.08 -39.25
CA LEU A 693 -0.55 -34.78 -39.79
C LEU A 693 -1.09 -34.61 -41.22
N ALA A 694 -1.71 -33.47 -41.53
CA ALA A 694 -1.45 -32.65 -42.74
C ALA A 694 -2.48 -31.50 -42.88
N ALA A 695 -2.04 -30.26 -42.63
CA ALA A 695 -2.20 -29.08 -43.48
C ALA A 695 -1.52 -27.87 -42.80
#